data_AF-A0AAE8MG76-F1
#
_entry.id   AF-A0AAE8MG76-F1
#
_cell.length_a   1.000
_cell.length_b   1.000
_cell.length_c   1.000
_cell.angle_alpha   90.00
_cell.angle_beta   90.00
_cell.angle_gamma   90.00
#
_symmetry.space_group_name_H-M   'P 1'
#
loop_
_entity.id
_entity.type
_entity.pdbx_description
1 polymer ?
#
loop_
_entity_poly.entity_id
_entity_poly.type
_entity_poly.pdbx_seq_one_letter_code
_entity_poly.pdbx_strand_id
1 'polypeptide(L)'
;MPLGASITQRFRSNDEKDDTVADSDNEGHPDWMINFVYGAWKNSKWMKPNLVLINAGLNDCNKGGDPSKAGERTKDMVNYIFASVLGVTVILSTLLRNGDLTRDACTKDISRQIRSVSKGYKKGTRIGLADVRDVMKSSDIGPDNDHPTDDGYKMFARVWWDAISQIEDRIQPPAAVTGIDDAATGQARQCKKVAGNAGLPGQSQLGSGQDDGNYVHASTARGTLESAVIYKGSDPKSITDAIPWHIFFANVVKGDPNTARTGALDDWIRVYHNTKDKNAYWFRQNLGGGKFDRSVQFDVDMNCDLGPRYAFADLNNDGLDDFFCIKENAVWASLNRGGNPPKFESIGQIIGNFDIDGDGRADFCLVKSAVGFACSRNGGWGDKPQWQGFATLSGIRGTVFDIAQPDKFPRDVMYIGDNGSVRTWINNRGTGKGIVPKWRSAGLTHAGQSSTGIQDSIKFGRIYGSNRLDYIFLKEKKDTYDLLVWENRGEGRTKLKADGSYYCDMRNRNYGSDDLVWIYQDGRVDEINVNIHSPPAWGHAITFDFRVPGPRNGIHLADWTGDGTCDIIVQDRATGDLTIFQNTYKTGSGRRTFDSGIIHASPGCDQGWGVGIFDLGMRILDIDGDGRADVLCTEKNGRIMGWLNKASGLETVGQVKLSEGWDRSSIRFADVEASGHADLLHVDKYTGAVNVFTNNGNKAQGGSSFSWTSRGMLYNPIG
;
A
#
# COMPACT_ATOMS: atom_id res chain seq x y z
N MET A 1 0.59 12.71 39.53
CA MET A 1 1.84 13.40 39.17
C MET A 1 1.51 14.60 38.30
N PRO A 2 2.24 15.73 38.35
CA PRO A 2 2.00 16.83 37.43
C PRO A 2 2.40 16.44 36.01
N LEU A 3 1.60 16.86 35.02
CA LEU A 3 1.80 16.66 33.57
C LEU A 3 3.01 17.48 33.10
N GLY A 4 4.18 16.85 32.94
CA GLY A 4 5.42 17.52 32.54
C GLY A 4 5.84 17.17 31.11
N ALA A 5 6.37 18.15 30.37
CA ALA A 5 7.01 17.91 29.07
C ALA A 5 8.51 17.71 29.26
N SER A 6 9.09 16.66 28.68
CA SER A 6 10.54 16.44 28.67
C SER A 6 11.14 16.88 27.34
N ILE A 7 12.21 17.67 27.35
CA ILE A 7 12.98 18.03 26.15
C ILE A 7 14.41 17.54 26.37
N THR A 8 14.73 16.39 25.80
CA THR A 8 16.04 15.74 26.00
C THR A 8 16.76 15.52 24.67
N GLN A 9 18.08 15.74 24.64
CA GLN A 9 18.96 15.04 23.71
C GLN A 9 18.93 13.57 24.13
N ARG A 10 18.30 12.74 23.32
CA ARG A 10 18.00 11.37 23.71
C ARG A 10 19.29 10.57 23.76
N PHE A 11 19.63 10.09 24.95
CA PHE A 11 20.41 8.88 25.15
C PHE A 11 19.39 7.77 25.42
N ARG A 12 19.01 6.98 24.39
CA ARG A 12 17.88 6.02 24.38
C ARG A 12 17.71 5.14 25.64
N SER A 13 16.58 5.31 26.30
CA SER A 13 15.58 4.23 26.44
C SER A 13 14.22 4.80 26.04
N ASN A 14 13.61 4.28 24.98
CA ASN A 14 12.27 4.63 24.51
C ASN A 14 11.80 3.45 23.66
N ASP A 15 10.61 2.89 23.79
CA ASP A 15 9.40 3.32 24.50
C ASP A 15 8.97 2.24 25.51
N GLU A 16 9.30 2.42 26.78
CA GLU A 16 8.57 1.74 27.85
C GLU A 16 7.61 2.75 28.48
N LYS A 17 6.32 2.43 28.42
CA LYS A 17 5.32 3.09 29.27
C LYS A 17 5.56 2.59 30.68
N ASP A 18 6.12 3.43 31.55
CA ASP A 18 6.03 3.17 32.98
C ASP A 18 4.58 3.44 33.42
N ASP A 19 3.90 2.40 33.90
CA ASP A 19 2.44 2.30 34.06
C ASP A 19 1.80 3.29 35.06
N THR A 20 2.58 4.23 35.61
CA THR A 20 2.24 5.05 36.78
C THR A 20 2.07 6.55 36.51
N VAL A 21 2.35 7.05 35.29
CA VAL A 21 2.18 8.48 34.93
C VAL A 21 1.01 8.68 33.96
N ALA A 22 0.24 9.77 34.14
CA ALA A 22 -1.00 10.05 33.40
C ALA A 22 -0.76 10.51 31.94
N ASP A 23 0.39 11.11 31.66
CA ASP A 23 0.88 11.48 30.33
C ASP A 23 2.36 11.10 30.28
N SER A 24 2.74 10.26 29.31
CA SER A 24 4.10 9.75 29.12
C SER A 24 4.71 10.24 27.81
N ASP A 25 4.10 11.21 27.14
CA ASP A 25 4.59 11.75 25.88
C ASP A 25 5.93 12.47 26.12
N ASN A 26 6.92 12.12 25.30
CA ASN A 26 8.26 12.68 25.38
C ASN A 26 8.84 12.87 23.97
N GLU A 27 9.51 13.99 23.73
CA GLU A 27 10.23 14.25 22.49
C GLU A 27 11.75 14.09 22.73
N GLY A 28 12.34 13.11 22.05
CA GLY A 28 13.78 12.88 22.04
C GLY A 28 14.35 13.15 20.65
N HIS A 29 15.38 13.99 20.56
CA HIS A 29 16.01 14.34 19.28
C HIS A 29 17.46 13.84 19.20
N PRO A 30 17.76 12.83 18.35
CA PRO A 30 19.14 12.38 18.13
C PRO A 30 19.95 13.45 17.39
N ASP A 31 21.26 13.52 17.65
CA ASP A 31 22.24 14.40 17.00
C ASP A 31 22.03 15.92 17.15
N TRP A 32 21.00 16.35 17.89
CA TRP A 32 20.72 17.76 18.07
C TRP A 32 21.63 18.38 19.11
N MET A 33 22.21 19.54 18.80
CA MET A 33 22.86 20.46 19.74
C MET A 33 21.83 21.32 20.50
N ILE A 34 22.26 22.00 21.56
CA ILE A 34 21.36 22.80 22.43
C ILE A 34 20.51 23.83 21.64
N ASN A 35 21.03 24.42 20.56
CA ASN A 35 20.29 25.37 19.71
C ASN A 35 19.12 24.72 18.94
N PHE A 36 19.26 23.46 18.52
CA PHE A 36 18.19 22.74 17.84
C PHE A 36 17.12 22.29 18.84
N VAL A 37 17.54 21.85 20.03
CA VAL A 37 16.64 21.55 21.17
C VAL A 37 15.81 22.79 21.53
N TYR A 38 16.45 23.96 21.59
CA TYR A 38 15.75 25.23 21.74
C TYR A 38 14.77 25.52 20.58
N GLY A 39 15.11 25.14 19.35
CA GLY A 39 14.21 25.19 18.20
C GLY A 39 12.94 24.35 18.39
N ALA A 40 13.05 23.10 18.86
CA ALA A 40 11.88 22.23 19.13
C ALA A 40 10.92 22.87 20.13
N TRP A 41 11.43 23.43 21.23
CA TRP A 41 10.58 24.09 22.22
C TRP A 41 9.65 25.15 21.62
N LYS A 42 10.10 25.90 20.60
CA LYS A 42 9.26 26.92 19.95
C LYS A 42 8.01 26.34 19.29
N ASN A 43 8.08 25.08 18.86
CA ASN A 43 6.98 24.33 18.27
C ASN A 43 6.12 23.63 19.32
N SER A 44 6.64 23.39 20.52
CA SER A 44 5.97 22.64 21.60
C SER A 44 5.35 23.54 22.67
N LYS A 45 5.73 24.84 22.75
CA LYS A 45 5.28 25.79 23.78
C LYS A 45 3.76 26.00 23.87
N TRP A 46 3.01 25.70 22.81
CA TRP A 46 1.55 25.87 22.80
C TRP A 46 0.85 24.93 23.79
N MET A 47 1.52 23.83 24.19
CA MET A 47 1.04 22.86 25.17
C MET A 47 1.11 23.37 26.63
N LYS A 48 1.79 24.51 26.87
CA LYS A 48 1.88 25.16 28.19
C LYS A 48 2.21 24.22 29.38
N PRO A 49 3.29 23.42 29.31
CA PRO A 49 3.63 22.49 30.38
C PRO A 49 3.95 23.21 31.69
N ASN A 50 3.63 22.58 32.82
CA ASN A 50 3.99 23.11 34.14
C ASN A 50 5.40 22.73 34.61
N LEU A 51 6.00 21.71 34.00
CA LEU A 51 7.33 21.18 34.29
C LEU A 51 8.05 20.88 32.97
N VAL A 52 9.31 21.33 32.86
CA VAL A 52 10.19 21.07 31.73
C VAL A 52 11.49 20.46 32.24
N LEU A 53 11.80 19.24 31.80
CA LEU A 53 13.05 18.54 32.12
C LEU A 53 14.02 18.65 30.93
N ILE A 54 15.25 19.09 31.18
CA ILE A 54 16.23 19.38 30.13
C ILE A 54 17.54 18.61 30.38
N ASN A 55 17.87 17.67 29.50
CA ASN A 55 19.22 17.12 29.36
C ASN A 55 19.70 17.37 27.93
N ALA A 56 20.57 18.36 27.72
CA ALA A 56 21.07 18.72 26.40
C ALA A 56 22.51 19.26 26.47
N GLY A 57 23.35 18.81 25.55
CA GLY A 57 24.71 19.31 25.35
C GLY A 57 25.74 18.27 24.92
N LEU A 58 25.43 16.97 24.87
CA LEU A 58 26.40 15.98 24.39
C LEU A 58 26.82 16.27 22.96
N ASN A 59 25.86 16.53 22.07
CA ASN A 59 26.16 16.73 20.66
C ASN A 59 26.92 18.02 20.38
N ASP A 60 26.91 18.97 21.33
CA ASP A 60 27.77 20.16 21.29
C ASP A 60 29.26 19.80 21.47
N CYS A 61 29.57 18.57 21.91
CA CYS A 61 30.93 18.01 21.94
C CYS A 61 31.35 17.32 20.63
N ASN A 62 30.46 17.20 19.64
CA ASN A 62 30.77 16.62 18.34
C ASN A 62 31.35 17.68 17.38
N LYS A 63 31.95 17.23 16.27
CA LYS A 63 32.54 18.11 15.24
C LYS A 63 31.48 19.09 14.70
N GLY A 64 31.74 20.38 14.85
CA GLY A 64 30.84 21.46 14.44
C GLY A 64 30.04 22.12 15.59
N GLY A 65 30.13 21.58 16.81
CA GLY A 65 29.59 22.21 18.01
C GLY A 65 30.54 23.26 18.62
N ASP A 66 30.00 24.13 19.48
CA ASP A 66 30.77 25.12 20.26
C ASP A 66 30.51 24.93 21.76
N PRO A 67 31.21 23.98 22.43
CA PRO A 67 30.96 23.67 23.83
C PRO A 67 31.25 24.86 24.76
N SER A 68 32.08 25.83 24.34
CA SER A 68 32.44 27.00 25.16
C SER A 68 31.26 27.94 25.45
N LYS A 69 30.22 27.89 24.60
CA LYS A 69 28.99 28.70 24.71
C LYS A 69 27.75 27.88 25.08
N ALA A 70 27.91 26.64 25.52
CA ALA A 70 26.79 25.77 25.86
C ALA A 70 25.90 26.36 26.98
N GLY A 71 26.51 26.99 27.99
CA GLY A 71 25.82 27.67 29.08
C GLY A 71 25.02 28.88 28.62
N GLU A 72 25.54 29.68 27.68
CA GLU A 72 24.81 30.80 27.09
C GLU A 72 23.55 30.31 26.36
N ARG A 73 23.69 29.29 25.50
CA ARG A 73 22.55 28.70 24.79
C ARG A 73 21.53 28.07 25.74
N THR A 74 22.00 27.40 26.79
CA THR A 74 21.13 26.81 27.82
C THR A 74 20.35 27.92 28.54
N LYS A 75 21.02 29.01 28.92
CA LYS A 75 20.39 30.16 29.57
C LYS A 75 19.35 30.83 28.68
N ASP A 76 19.66 31.01 27.39
CA ASP A 76 18.72 31.58 26.42
C ASP A 76 17.48 30.71 26.27
N MET A 77 17.64 29.40 26.19
CA MET A 77 16.53 28.45 26.13
C MET A 77 15.66 28.52 27.40
N VAL A 78 16.27 28.49 28.59
CA VAL A 78 15.56 28.60 29.87
C VAL A 78 14.81 29.93 30.01
N ASN A 79 15.45 31.05 29.65
CA ASN A 79 14.81 32.36 29.65
C ASN A 79 13.60 32.40 28.70
N TYR A 80 13.73 31.80 27.52
CA TYR A 80 12.65 31.73 26.56
C TYR A 80 11.51 30.83 27.05
N ILE A 81 11.79 29.71 27.74
CA ILE A 81 10.78 28.86 28.36
C ILE A 81 9.98 29.66 29.40
N PHE A 82 10.66 30.34 30.33
CA PHE A 82 9.99 31.18 31.34
C PHE A 82 9.19 32.33 30.73
N ALA A 83 9.65 32.91 29.62
CA ALA A 83 8.92 33.96 28.91
C ALA A 83 7.72 33.42 28.11
N SER A 84 7.76 32.16 27.69
CA SER A 84 6.74 31.54 26.83
C SER A 84 5.59 30.92 27.62
N VAL A 85 5.85 30.42 28.82
CA VAL A 85 4.85 29.73 29.65
C VAL A 85 4.91 30.28 31.07
N LEU A 86 3.89 31.02 31.47
CA LEU A 86 3.83 31.61 32.81
C LEU A 86 3.65 30.51 33.85
N GLY A 87 4.52 30.50 34.87
CA GLY A 87 4.43 29.57 35.99
C GLY A 87 5.09 28.21 35.76
N VAL A 88 5.72 27.98 34.60
CA VAL A 88 6.50 26.76 34.32
C VAL A 88 7.65 26.57 35.32
N THR A 89 7.93 25.33 35.66
CA THR A 89 9.12 24.89 36.42
C THR A 89 10.10 24.25 35.45
N VAL A 90 11.39 24.57 35.56
CA VAL A 90 12.42 24.00 34.68
C VAL A 90 13.45 23.26 35.53
N ILE A 91 13.77 22.01 35.19
CA ILE A 91 14.87 21.28 35.85
C ILE A 91 15.92 20.97 34.78
N LEU A 92 17.12 21.50 34.99
CA LEU A 92 18.27 21.21 34.14
C LEU A 92 18.98 19.95 34.65
N SER A 93 19.52 19.13 33.77
CA SER A 93 20.43 18.05 34.12
C SER A 93 21.84 18.37 33.67
N THR A 94 22.82 17.98 34.47
CA THR A 94 24.21 17.87 33.98
C THR A 94 24.31 16.73 32.96
N LEU A 95 25.42 16.67 32.22
CA LEU A 95 25.66 15.63 31.23
C LEU A 95 26.33 14.42 31.87
N LEU A 96 25.95 13.23 31.39
CA LEU A 96 26.54 11.96 31.79
C LEU A 96 28.06 11.94 31.56
N ARG A 97 28.73 11.01 32.24
CA ARG A 97 30.09 10.63 31.88
C ARG A 97 30.08 10.01 30.48
N ASN A 98 31.18 10.15 29.76
CA ASN A 98 31.35 9.52 28.45
C ASN A 98 32.48 8.50 28.49
N GLY A 99 32.35 7.40 27.74
CA GLY A 99 33.41 6.40 27.61
C GLY A 99 34.60 6.90 26.77
N ASP A 100 34.40 7.87 25.88
CA ASP A 100 35.48 8.58 25.19
C ASP A 100 36.03 9.71 26.08
N LEU A 101 37.33 9.69 26.37
CA LEU A 101 37.98 10.64 27.28
C LEU A 101 37.92 12.11 26.81
N THR A 102 37.92 12.34 25.50
CA THR A 102 37.86 13.70 24.93
C THR A 102 36.44 14.26 25.07
N ARG A 103 35.43 13.44 24.76
CA ARG A 103 34.02 13.80 24.95
C ARG A 103 33.66 13.88 26.43
N ASP A 104 34.26 13.07 27.30
CA ASP A 104 34.06 13.15 28.75
C ASP A 104 34.57 14.48 29.33
N ALA A 105 35.73 14.95 28.85
CA ALA A 105 36.26 16.26 29.23
C ALA A 105 35.35 17.41 28.76
N CYS A 106 34.81 17.32 27.53
CA CYS A 106 33.85 18.30 27.02
C CYS A 106 32.52 18.29 27.80
N THR A 107 31.92 17.13 28.03
CA THR A 107 30.67 16.99 28.80
C THR A 107 30.86 17.45 30.26
N LYS A 108 32.07 17.31 30.82
CA LYS A 108 32.44 17.90 32.12
C LYS A 108 32.38 19.42 32.11
N ASP A 109 32.91 20.03 31.05
CA ASP A 109 32.93 21.49 30.89
C ASP A 109 31.51 22.04 30.72
N ILE A 110 30.71 21.44 29.83
CA ILE A 110 29.31 21.82 29.65
C ILE A 110 28.52 21.64 30.95
N SER A 111 28.73 20.54 31.69
CA SER A 111 28.10 20.32 32.99
C SER A 111 28.44 21.41 34.01
N ARG A 112 29.69 21.93 34.00
CA ARG A 112 30.08 23.09 34.83
C ARG A 112 29.27 24.33 34.43
N GLN A 113 29.10 24.55 33.13
CA GLN A 113 28.32 25.68 32.62
C GLN A 113 26.83 25.56 33.00
N ILE A 114 26.22 24.37 32.88
CA ILE A 114 24.82 24.11 33.28
C ILE A 114 24.62 24.40 34.77
N ARG A 115 25.55 23.96 35.63
CA ARG A 115 25.53 24.29 37.07
C ARG A 115 25.55 25.80 37.31
N SER A 116 26.38 26.54 36.56
CA SER A 116 26.43 28.01 36.65
C SER A 116 25.12 28.66 36.18
N VAL A 117 24.48 28.12 35.14
CA VAL A 117 23.16 28.60 34.68
C VAL A 117 22.11 28.41 35.77
N SER A 118 21.98 27.20 36.32
CA SER A 118 21.02 26.90 37.39
C SER A 118 21.20 27.81 38.61
N LYS A 119 22.45 27.99 39.07
CA LYS A 119 22.79 28.89 40.20
C LYS A 119 22.64 30.37 39.89
N GLY A 120 22.61 30.76 38.62
CA GLY A 120 22.55 32.16 38.17
C GLY A 120 21.17 32.80 38.30
N TYR A 121 20.12 32.01 38.53
CA TYR A 121 18.77 32.53 38.77
C TYR A 121 18.56 32.95 40.22
N LYS A 122 17.67 33.92 40.45
CA LYS A 122 17.37 34.43 41.80
C LYS A 122 16.74 33.32 42.65
N LYS A 123 17.04 33.36 43.96
CA LYS A 123 16.39 32.47 44.93
C LYS A 123 14.86 32.63 44.83
N GLY A 124 14.16 31.52 44.67
CA GLY A 124 12.70 31.49 44.48
C GLY A 124 12.25 31.36 43.01
N THR A 125 13.15 31.48 42.03
CA THR A 125 12.85 31.04 40.65
C THR A 125 12.57 29.54 40.65
N ARG A 126 11.57 29.11 39.86
CA ARG A 126 11.18 27.69 39.69
C ARG A 126 12.17 26.95 38.78
N ILE A 127 13.44 26.93 39.18
CA ILE A 127 14.50 26.22 38.48
C ILE A 127 15.18 25.22 39.42
N GLY A 128 15.35 23.98 38.94
CA GLY A 128 16.04 22.89 39.64
C GLY A 128 17.28 22.41 38.89
N LEU A 129 18.05 21.53 39.53
CA LEU A 129 19.21 20.86 38.93
C LEU A 129 19.21 19.38 39.29
N ALA A 130 19.10 18.50 38.29
CA ALA A 130 19.39 17.08 38.37
C ALA A 130 20.88 16.85 38.09
N ASP A 131 21.71 16.81 39.14
CA ASP A 131 23.16 16.74 38.98
C ASP A 131 23.67 15.29 38.82
N VAL A 132 23.43 14.71 37.65
CA VAL A 132 23.66 13.28 37.35
C VAL A 132 25.14 12.92 37.24
N ARG A 133 25.99 13.85 36.82
CA ARG A 133 27.40 13.56 36.46
C ARG A 133 28.24 13.03 37.62
N ASP A 134 28.05 13.60 38.80
CA ASP A 134 28.86 13.27 39.98
C ASP A 134 28.33 12.03 40.71
N VAL A 135 27.12 11.60 40.36
CA VAL A 135 26.42 10.47 40.98
C VAL A 135 26.61 9.18 40.18
N MET A 136 26.65 9.27 38.85
CA MET A 136 26.84 8.12 37.97
C MET A 136 28.32 7.76 37.80
N LYS A 137 28.61 6.46 37.84
CA LYS A 137 29.94 5.87 37.67
C LYS A 137 30.20 5.56 36.20
N SER A 138 31.47 5.38 35.83
CA SER A 138 31.83 4.94 34.47
C SER A 138 31.30 3.55 34.13
N SER A 139 31.08 2.68 35.13
CA SER A 139 30.42 1.37 34.98
C SER A 139 28.94 1.46 34.59
N ASP A 140 28.35 2.64 34.78
CA ASP A 140 26.93 2.89 34.50
C ASP A 140 26.75 3.35 33.05
N ILE A 141 27.84 3.47 32.28
CA ILE A 141 27.85 3.79 30.84
C ILE A 141 28.08 2.50 30.05
N GLY A 142 27.20 2.27 29.09
CA GLY A 142 27.19 1.14 28.19
C GLY A 142 28.34 1.14 27.17
N PRO A 143 28.43 0.06 26.37
CA PRO A 143 29.56 -0.18 25.49
C PRO A 143 29.68 0.80 24.31
N ASP A 144 28.63 1.59 24.03
CA ASP A 144 28.66 2.62 22.98
C ASP A 144 29.24 3.97 23.45
N ASN A 145 29.72 4.03 24.69
CA ASN A 145 30.33 5.19 25.35
C ASN A 145 29.39 6.38 25.62
N ASP A 146 28.17 6.36 25.10
CA ASP A 146 27.22 7.47 25.15
C ASP A 146 26.06 7.15 26.09
N HIS A 147 25.52 5.93 26.05
CA HIS A 147 24.29 5.56 26.72
C HIS A 147 24.53 4.87 28.06
N PRO A 148 23.69 5.10 29.09
CA PRO A 148 23.73 4.30 30.31
C PRO A 148 23.45 2.80 30.10
N THR A 149 23.89 1.97 31.05
CA THR A 149 23.38 0.60 31.23
C THR A 149 22.01 0.62 31.90
N ASP A 150 21.29 -0.51 31.96
CA ASP A 150 19.98 -0.58 32.65
C ASP A 150 20.05 -0.09 34.10
N ASP A 151 21.10 -0.48 34.84
CA ASP A 151 21.32 0.01 36.20
C ASP A 151 21.72 1.50 36.24
N GLY A 152 22.44 1.96 35.21
CA GLY A 152 22.71 3.38 35.00
C GLY A 152 21.44 4.20 34.76
N TYR A 153 20.48 3.68 33.99
CA TYR A 153 19.18 4.32 33.78
C TYR A 153 18.35 4.40 35.07
N LYS A 154 18.35 3.35 35.89
CA LYS A 154 17.71 3.39 37.23
C LYS A 154 18.33 4.49 38.10
N MET A 155 19.65 4.66 38.06
CA MET A 155 20.32 5.73 38.82
C MET A 155 20.00 7.11 38.25
N PHE A 156 20.00 7.26 36.93
CA PHE A 156 19.63 8.49 36.23
C PHE A 156 18.22 8.94 36.59
N ALA A 157 17.26 8.01 36.59
CA ALA A 157 15.88 8.26 37.01
C ALA A 157 15.78 8.72 38.48
N ARG A 158 16.56 8.12 39.39
CA ARG A 158 16.59 8.52 40.81
C ARG A 158 17.07 9.96 41.01
N VAL A 159 18.07 10.40 40.24
CA VAL A 159 18.58 11.78 40.33
C VAL A 159 17.54 12.79 39.83
N TRP A 160 16.82 12.45 38.76
CA TRP A 160 15.69 13.26 38.29
C TRP A 160 14.57 13.32 39.32
N TRP A 161 14.21 12.17 39.90
CA TRP A 161 13.21 12.09 40.96
C TRP A 161 13.56 12.97 42.15
N ASP A 162 14.80 12.87 42.66
CA ASP A 162 15.29 13.71 43.76
C ASP A 162 15.20 15.21 43.43
N ALA A 163 15.62 15.62 42.22
CA ALA A 163 15.52 17.00 41.78
C ALA A 163 14.08 17.50 41.66
N ILE A 164 13.15 16.64 41.23
CA ILE A 164 11.71 16.94 41.16
C ILE A 164 11.14 17.09 42.57
N SER A 165 11.40 16.12 43.47
CA SER A 165 10.92 16.16 44.85
C SER A 165 11.39 17.40 45.61
N GLN A 166 12.59 17.92 45.32
CA GLN A 166 13.10 19.15 45.96
C GLN A 166 12.38 20.43 45.53
N ILE A 167 11.63 20.41 44.42
CA ILE A 167 10.92 21.58 43.87
C ILE A 167 9.42 21.35 43.69
N GLU A 168 8.91 20.17 44.05
CA GLU A 168 7.53 19.75 43.81
C GLU A 168 6.51 20.69 44.47
N ASP A 169 6.85 21.24 45.63
CA ASP A 169 6.04 22.22 46.38
C ASP A 169 5.80 23.52 45.60
N ARG A 170 6.62 23.78 44.57
CA ARG A 170 6.54 24.98 43.73
C ARG A 170 5.98 24.69 42.34
N ILE A 171 5.86 23.43 41.94
CA ILE A 171 5.24 23.05 40.65
C ILE A 171 3.75 23.39 40.74
N GLN A 172 3.26 24.15 39.76
CA GLN A 172 1.85 24.54 39.69
C GLN A 172 1.08 23.59 38.76
N PRO A 173 -0.26 23.57 38.81
CA PRO A 173 -1.04 22.95 37.75
C PRO A 173 -0.68 23.52 36.36
N PRO A 174 -0.79 22.71 35.29
CA PRO A 174 -0.61 23.20 33.92
C PRO A 174 -1.63 24.29 33.60
N ALA A 175 -1.23 25.21 32.72
CA ALA A 175 -2.12 26.29 32.31
C ALA A 175 -3.09 25.77 31.25
N ALA A 176 -4.38 26.05 31.40
CA ALA A 176 -5.41 25.57 30.49
C ALA A 176 -5.10 25.90 29.01
N VAL A 177 -5.24 24.89 28.16
CA VAL A 177 -5.20 25.00 26.71
C VAL A 177 -6.60 24.71 26.17
N THR A 178 -7.16 25.62 25.38
CA THR A 178 -8.52 25.48 24.84
C THR A 178 -8.63 24.18 24.03
N GLY A 179 -9.57 23.30 24.41
CA GLY A 179 -9.79 22.01 23.76
C GLY A 179 -8.96 20.85 24.31
N ILE A 180 -8.16 21.07 25.35
CA ILE A 180 -7.42 20.03 26.08
C ILE A 180 -7.91 20.03 27.54
N ASP A 181 -8.29 18.85 28.03
CA ASP A 181 -8.74 18.65 29.41
C ASP A 181 -7.69 17.84 30.19
N ASP A 182 -6.76 18.57 30.82
CA ASP A 182 -5.71 18.01 31.68
C ASP A 182 -6.25 17.30 32.94
N ALA A 183 -7.53 17.52 33.28
CA ALA A 183 -8.19 16.94 34.44
C ALA A 183 -8.95 15.64 34.11
N ALA A 184 -9.05 15.26 32.84
CA ALA A 184 -9.62 13.99 32.36
C ALA A 184 -8.69 12.81 32.72
N THR A 185 -8.48 12.60 34.02
CA THR A 185 -7.79 11.45 34.59
C THR A 185 -8.64 10.20 34.36
N GLY A 186 -8.30 9.40 33.35
CA GLY A 186 -8.92 8.09 33.22
C GLY A 186 -8.85 7.36 31.89
N GLN A 187 -8.60 7.99 30.73
CA GLN A 187 -8.57 7.24 29.46
C GLN A 187 -7.55 7.77 28.44
N ALA A 188 -6.77 6.80 27.95
CA ALA A 188 -5.83 6.81 26.84
C ALA A 188 -4.41 7.34 27.12
N ARG A 189 -3.52 6.39 27.47
CA ARG A 189 -2.05 6.44 27.36
C ARG A 189 -1.57 6.49 25.90
N GLN A 190 -2.32 7.15 25.03
CA GLN A 190 -2.14 7.12 23.59
C GLN A 190 -2.37 8.52 23.06
N CYS A 191 -1.34 9.07 22.43
CA CYS A 191 -1.40 10.26 21.61
C CYS A 191 -2.25 9.94 20.37
N LYS A 192 -3.58 9.84 20.55
CA LYS A 192 -4.53 9.44 19.51
C LYS A 192 -4.37 10.37 18.33
N LYS A 193 -4.14 9.82 17.14
CA LYS A 193 -4.06 10.61 15.91
C LYS A 193 -5.37 11.37 15.75
N VAL A 194 -5.28 12.70 15.69
CA VAL A 194 -6.41 13.58 15.39
C VAL A 194 -6.42 13.85 13.89
N ALA A 195 -7.61 13.84 13.30
CA ALA A 195 -7.81 14.19 11.90
C ALA A 195 -7.14 15.54 11.57
N GLY A 196 -6.33 15.58 10.51
CA GLY A 196 -5.60 16.78 10.08
C GLY A 196 -4.19 16.95 10.67
N ASN A 197 -3.80 16.14 11.66
CA ASN A 197 -2.45 16.14 12.25
C ASN A 197 -1.55 15.01 11.69
N ALA A 198 -2.02 14.30 10.67
CA ALA A 198 -1.15 13.38 9.94
C ALA A 198 -0.03 14.19 9.26
N GLY A 199 1.23 13.78 9.44
CA GLY A 199 2.34 14.34 8.67
C GLY A 199 2.04 14.25 7.18
N LEU A 200 2.51 15.24 6.41
CA LEU A 200 2.48 15.19 4.94
C LEU A 200 3.03 13.84 4.46
N PRO A 201 2.59 13.31 3.31
CA PRO A 201 3.17 12.09 2.76
C PRO A 201 4.69 12.19 2.70
N GLY A 202 5.36 11.36 3.50
CA GLY A 202 6.81 11.26 3.59
C GLY A 202 7.33 10.17 2.66
N GLN A 203 8.49 10.40 2.05
CA GLN A 203 9.17 9.33 1.34
C GLN A 203 9.63 8.28 2.36
N SER A 204 9.13 7.06 2.27
CA SER A 204 9.52 5.98 3.19
C SER A 204 10.82 5.29 2.78
N GLN A 205 11.23 5.41 1.51
CA GLN A 205 12.34 4.62 0.95
C GLN A 205 13.07 5.36 -0.19
N LEU A 206 14.40 5.24 -0.25
CA LEU A 206 15.26 5.71 -1.33
C LEU A 206 16.10 4.54 -1.86
N GLY A 207 16.23 4.42 -3.19
CA GLY A 207 17.31 3.67 -3.83
C GLY A 207 17.19 2.15 -3.93
N SER A 208 16.45 1.46 -3.05
CA SER A 208 16.24 0.00 -3.13
C SER A 208 14.98 -0.36 -3.95
N GLY A 209 14.97 -1.56 -4.54
CA GLY A 209 13.84 -2.11 -5.30
C GLY A 209 14.12 -2.37 -6.79
N GLN A 210 13.56 -3.46 -7.29
CA GLN A 210 13.70 -3.92 -8.67
C GLN A 210 12.39 -3.71 -9.46
N ASP A 211 12.50 -3.39 -10.73
CA ASP A 211 11.39 -3.43 -11.69
C ASP A 211 11.73 -4.38 -12.84
N ASP A 212 10.77 -4.64 -13.72
CA ASP A 212 10.97 -5.43 -14.93
C ASP A 212 11.27 -4.54 -16.15
N GLY A 213 11.82 -3.34 -15.94
CA GLY A 213 12.26 -2.45 -17.01
C GLY A 213 11.15 -1.83 -17.87
N ASN A 214 11.53 -1.27 -19.04
CA ASN A 214 10.56 -0.80 -20.03
C ASN A 214 10.01 -1.98 -20.85
N TYR A 215 8.82 -1.82 -21.43
CA TYR A 215 8.30 -2.86 -22.31
C TYR A 215 9.17 -2.94 -23.57
N VAL A 216 9.64 -4.15 -23.88
CA VAL A 216 10.35 -4.48 -25.10
C VAL A 216 9.47 -5.41 -25.91
N HIS A 217 9.07 -4.98 -27.10
CA HIS A 217 8.24 -5.80 -27.97
C HIS A 217 9.08 -6.87 -28.68
N ALA A 218 8.59 -8.09 -28.65
CA ALA A 218 9.05 -9.18 -29.49
C ALA A 218 7.83 -10.00 -29.91
N SER A 219 7.87 -10.61 -31.10
CA SER A 219 6.79 -11.45 -31.57
C SER A 219 7.28 -12.58 -32.47
N THR A 220 6.46 -13.63 -32.58
CA THR A 220 6.70 -14.76 -33.48
C THR A 220 5.53 -14.87 -34.45
N ALA A 221 5.80 -14.78 -35.74
CA ALA A 221 4.78 -15.01 -36.77
C ALA A 221 4.32 -16.47 -36.70
N ARG A 222 3.02 -16.68 -36.55
CA ARG A 222 2.38 -18.00 -36.54
C ARG A 222 1.64 -18.33 -37.82
N GLY A 223 1.47 -17.35 -38.71
CA GLY A 223 0.78 -17.52 -39.99
C GLY A 223 -0.73 -17.58 -39.84
N THR A 224 -1.40 -18.14 -40.85
CA THR A 224 -2.86 -18.24 -40.88
C THR A 224 -3.37 -19.36 -39.97
N LEU A 225 -4.38 -19.06 -39.15
CA LEU A 225 -5.06 -20.06 -38.33
C LEU A 225 -6.20 -20.72 -39.11
N GLU A 226 -6.00 -21.95 -39.58
CA GLU A 226 -6.98 -22.68 -40.39
C GLU A 226 -8.34 -22.85 -39.69
N SER A 227 -8.34 -23.13 -38.39
CA SER A 227 -9.57 -23.31 -37.59
C SER A 227 -10.32 -22.01 -37.31
N ALA A 228 -9.73 -20.84 -37.64
CA ALA A 228 -10.30 -19.52 -37.33
C ALA A 228 -10.74 -18.76 -38.60
N VAL A 229 -10.61 -19.37 -39.79
CA VAL A 229 -11.01 -18.76 -41.07
C VAL A 229 -12.49 -18.38 -41.05
N ILE A 230 -12.77 -17.19 -41.58
CA ILE A 230 -14.11 -16.61 -41.65
C ILE A 230 -14.59 -16.68 -43.09
N TYR A 231 -15.66 -17.42 -43.34
CA TYR A 231 -16.27 -17.51 -44.66
C TYR A 231 -17.27 -16.37 -44.86
N LYS A 232 -17.18 -15.71 -46.03
CA LYS A 232 -18.12 -14.67 -46.46
C LYS A 232 -19.47 -15.24 -46.88
N GLY A 233 -19.48 -16.51 -47.31
CA GLY A 233 -20.70 -17.17 -47.78
C GLY A 233 -21.32 -16.44 -48.98
N SER A 234 -22.63 -16.45 -49.06
CA SER A 234 -23.42 -15.72 -50.07
C SER A 234 -23.97 -14.39 -49.56
N ASP A 235 -23.42 -13.85 -48.46
CA ASP A 235 -23.86 -12.59 -47.90
C ASP A 235 -23.56 -11.42 -48.87
N PRO A 236 -24.41 -10.39 -48.91
CA PRO A 236 -24.16 -9.20 -49.71
C PRO A 236 -22.92 -8.45 -49.21
N LYS A 237 -22.30 -7.68 -50.11
CA LYS A 237 -21.07 -6.92 -49.84
C LYS A 237 -21.19 -5.99 -48.61
N SER A 238 -22.37 -5.42 -48.38
CA SER A 238 -22.65 -4.57 -47.20
C SER A 238 -22.47 -5.30 -45.86
N ILE A 239 -22.67 -6.62 -45.83
CA ILE A 239 -22.42 -7.45 -44.63
C ILE A 239 -20.98 -7.94 -44.63
N THR A 240 -20.46 -8.39 -45.78
CA THR A 240 -19.11 -8.98 -45.82
C THR A 240 -18.01 -7.95 -45.58
N ASP A 241 -18.18 -6.71 -46.04
CA ASP A 241 -17.22 -5.62 -45.82
C ASP A 241 -17.21 -5.15 -44.36
N ALA A 242 -18.31 -5.37 -43.62
CA ALA A 242 -18.43 -5.03 -42.20
C ALA A 242 -17.84 -6.12 -41.28
N ILE A 243 -17.47 -7.31 -41.80
CA ILE A 243 -16.95 -8.42 -40.99
C ILE A 243 -15.87 -7.96 -39.99
N PRO A 244 -14.84 -7.17 -40.37
CA PRO A 244 -13.83 -6.72 -39.42
C PRO A 244 -14.39 -6.01 -38.18
N TRP A 245 -15.49 -5.25 -38.29
CA TRP A 245 -16.14 -4.57 -37.15
C TRP A 245 -16.83 -5.52 -36.17
N HIS A 246 -17.10 -6.75 -36.60
CA HIS A 246 -17.92 -7.70 -35.87
C HIS A 246 -17.15 -8.93 -35.37
N ILE A 247 -15.82 -8.87 -35.40
CA ILE A 247 -14.95 -9.92 -34.87
C ILE A 247 -14.28 -9.46 -33.58
N PHE A 248 -14.40 -10.28 -32.54
CA PHE A 248 -13.86 -10.05 -31.21
C PHE A 248 -13.09 -11.27 -30.72
N PHE A 249 -12.21 -11.03 -29.77
CA PHE A 249 -11.52 -12.06 -29.01
C PHE A 249 -11.73 -11.75 -27.54
N ALA A 250 -12.38 -12.66 -26.83
CA ALA A 250 -12.73 -12.49 -25.42
C ALA A 250 -12.87 -13.86 -24.74
N ASN A 251 -12.49 -13.99 -23.48
CA ASN A 251 -12.63 -15.24 -22.72
C ASN A 251 -14.09 -15.41 -22.28
N VAL A 252 -14.89 -16.14 -23.06
CA VAL A 252 -16.32 -16.32 -22.74
C VAL A 252 -16.65 -17.68 -22.16
N VAL A 253 -15.80 -18.70 -22.33
CA VAL A 253 -16.08 -20.06 -21.84
C VAL A 253 -15.24 -20.50 -20.64
N LYS A 254 -13.96 -20.08 -20.55
CA LYS A 254 -13.05 -20.63 -19.54
C LYS A 254 -13.08 -19.80 -18.26
N GLY A 255 -13.95 -20.21 -17.34
CA GLY A 255 -14.26 -19.49 -16.09
C GLY A 255 -13.76 -20.14 -14.80
N ASP A 256 -12.49 -20.55 -14.72
CA ASP A 256 -11.90 -20.77 -13.40
C ASP A 256 -11.32 -19.43 -12.89
N PRO A 257 -11.99 -18.73 -11.94
CA PRO A 257 -11.48 -17.48 -11.38
C PRO A 257 -10.12 -17.65 -10.67
N ASN A 258 -9.77 -18.90 -10.32
CA ASN A 258 -8.51 -19.29 -9.69
C ASN A 258 -7.43 -19.74 -10.69
N THR A 259 -7.75 -19.82 -11.99
CA THR A 259 -6.74 -20.06 -13.03
C THR A 259 -5.89 -18.80 -13.22
N ALA A 260 -4.57 -18.97 -13.33
CA ALA A 260 -3.68 -17.86 -13.69
C ALA A 260 -4.08 -17.30 -15.07
N ARG A 261 -4.00 -15.98 -15.28
CA ARG A 261 -4.39 -15.36 -16.58
C ARG A 261 -3.67 -15.93 -17.81
N THR A 262 -2.51 -16.57 -17.64
CA THR A 262 -1.85 -17.37 -18.70
C THR A 262 -2.76 -18.47 -19.29
N GLY A 263 -3.70 -18.99 -18.49
CA GLY A 263 -4.68 -19.99 -18.87
C GLY A 263 -6.02 -19.44 -19.36
N ALA A 264 -6.30 -18.14 -19.20
CA ALA A 264 -7.52 -17.49 -19.66
C ALA A 264 -7.36 -17.01 -21.11
N LEU A 265 -7.51 -17.96 -22.03
CA LEU A 265 -7.40 -17.74 -23.47
C LEU A 265 -8.66 -17.04 -24.01
N ASP A 266 -8.49 -16.19 -25.00
CA ASP A 266 -9.60 -15.48 -25.63
C ASP A 266 -10.20 -16.33 -26.75
N ASP A 267 -11.52 -16.52 -26.71
CA ASP A 267 -12.32 -17.24 -27.71
C ASP A 267 -12.58 -16.34 -28.92
N TRP A 268 -12.72 -16.94 -30.11
CA TRP A 268 -13.04 -16.21 -31.33
C TRP A 268 -14.54 -15.96 -31.39
N ILE A 269 -14.98 -14.71 -31.55
CA ILE A 269 -16.40 -14.33 -31.54
C ILE A 269 -16.73 -13.59 -32.83
N ARG A 270 -17.87 -13.95 -33.45
CA ARG A 270 -18.48 -13.25 -34.57
C ARG A 270 -19.89 -12.80 -34.23
N VAL A 271 -20.15 -11.51 -34.39
CA VAL A 271 -21.51 -10.96 -34.38
C VAL A 271 -21.99 -10.85 -35.82
N TYR A 272 -22.89 -11.74 -36.23
CA TYR A 272 -23.50 -11.66 -37.55
C TYR A 272 -24.65 -10.65 -37.53
N HIS A 273 -24.41 -9.47 -38.09
CA HIS A 273 -25.43 -8.44 -38.28
C HIS A 273 -26.08 -8.62 -39.65
N ASN A 274 -27.36 -8.98 -39.68
CA ASN A 274 -28.06 -9.31 -40.92
C ASN A 274 -28.75 -8.10 -41.57
N THR A 275 -29.35 -8.30 -42.75
CA THR A 275 -30.02 -7.24 -43.52
C THR A 275 -31.33 -6.71 -42.91
N LYS A 276 -31.78 -7.29 -41.79
CA LYS A 276 -32.96 -6.86 -41.02
C LYS A 276 -32.55 -6.21 -39.70
N ASP A 277 -31.32 -5.75 -39.62
CA ASP A 277 -30.69 -5.15 -38.45
C ASP A 277 -30.76 -6.05 -37.20
N LYS A 278 -30.64 -7.38 -37.36
CA LYS A 278 -30.60 -8.32 -36.23
C LYS A 278 -29.22 -8.92 -36.05
N ASN A 279 -28.77 -8.98 -34.81
CA ASN A 279 -27.55 -9.67 -34.44
C ASN A 279 -27.79 -11.15 -34.12
N ALA A 280 -26.85 -12.00 -34.56
CA ALA A 280 -26.69 -13.36 -34.06
C ALA A 280 -25.24 -13.57 -33.61
N TYR A 281 -25.04 -14.18 -32.44
CA TYR A 281 -23.73 -14.29 -31.81
C TYR A 281 -23.20 -15.71 -31.91
N TRP A 282 -21.97 -15.84 -32.37
CA TRP A 282 -21.28 -17.13 -32.52
C TRP A 282 -19.91 -17.03 -31.89
N PHE A 283 -19.49 -18.09 -31.20
CA PHE A 283 -18.12 -18.21 -30.73
C PHE A 283 -17.50 -19.52 -31.20
N ARG A 284 -16.17 -19.57 -31.19
CA ARG A 284 -15.37 -20.80 -31.29
C ARG A 284 -14.45 -20.82 -30.09
N GLN A 285 -14.52 -21.90 -29.30
CA GLN A 285 -13.69 -22.02 -28.10
C GLN A 285 -12.21 -22.09 -28.49
N ASN A 286 -11.36 -21.34 -27.79
CA ASN A 286 -9.92 -21.45 -27.95
C ASN A 286 -9.39 -22.68 -27.19
N LEU A 287 -8.85 -23.64 -27.93
CA LEU A 287 -8.30 -24.90 -27.41
C LEU A 287 -6.80 -24.80 -27.09
N GLY A 288 -6.20 -23.61 -27.26
CA GLY A 288 -4.78 -23.35 -27.12
C GLY A 288 -3.98 -23.68 -28.38
N GLY A 289 -2.76 -23.15 -28.43
CA GLY A 289 -1.83 -23.39 -29.55
C GLY A 289 -2.33 -22.90 -30.91
N GLY A 290 -3.20 -21.89 -30.94
CA GLY A 290 -3.78 -21.35 -32.18
C GLY A 290 -4.92 -22.17 -32.78
N LYS A 291 -5.49 -23.12 -32.03
CA LYS A 291 -6.61 -23.95 -32.47
C LYS A 291 -7.91 -23.47 -31.85
N PHE A 292 -8.95 -23.43 -32.67
CA PHE A 292 -10.31 -23.09 -32.26
C PHE A 292 -11.26 -24.25 -32.57
N ASP A 293 -12.22 -24.47 -31.70
CA ASP A 293 -13.26 -25.49 -31.89
C ASP A 293 -14.31 -25.03 -32.93
N ARG A 294 -15.32 -25.87 -33.18
CA ARG A 294 -16.46 -25.55 -34.05
C ARG A 294 -17.24 -24.33 -33.55
N SER A 295 -17.89 -23.65 -34.48
CA SER A 295 -18.77 -22.52 -34.16
C SER A 295 -20.01 -22.99 -33.40
N VAL A 296 -20.30 -22.31 -32.28
CA VAL A 296 -21.48 -22.52 -31.45
C VAL A 296 -22.20 -21.17 -31.29
N GLN A 297 -23.52 -21.17 -31.44
CA GLN A 297 -24.35 -19.99 -31.25
C GLN A 297 -24.60 -19.76 -29.76
N PHE A 298 -24.65 -18.50 -29.34
CA PHE A 298 -25.02 -18.11 -27.98
C PHE A 298 -25.91 -16.86 -27.99
N ASP A 299 -26.48 -16.53 -26.83
CA ASP A 299 -27.28 -15.33 -26.60
C ASP A 299 -26.59 -14.47 -25.55
N VAL A 300 -26.58 -13.15 -25.79
CA VAL A 300 -26.08 -12.14 -24.86
C VAL A 300 -27.16 -11.62 -23.92
N ASP A 301 -28.39 -12.16 -24.01
CA ASP A 301 -29.55 -11.80 -23.19
C ASP A 301 -29.88 -10.30 -23.26
N MET A 302 -29.60 -9.67 -24.41
CA MET A 302 -29.76 -8.23 -24.58
C MET A 302 -29.99 -7.85 -26.04
N ASN A 303 -30.98 -6.98 -26.28
CA ASN A 303 -31.21 -6.41 -27.60
C ASN A 303 -30.20 -5.27 -27.88
N CYS A 304 -29.20 -5.54 -28.71
CA CYS A 304 -28.15 -4.61 -29.15
C CYS A 304 -28.05 -4.53 -30.68
N ASP A 305 -29.20 -4.55 -31.34
CA ASP A 305 -29.36 -4.64 -32.79
C ASP A 305 -28.95 -3.39 -33.57
N LEU A 306 -28.86 -2.21 -32.95
CA LEU A 306 -28.68 -0.91 -33.63
C LEU A 306 -27.24 -0.58 -34.12
N GLY A 307 -26.48 -1.58 -34.56
CA GLY A 307 -25.15 -1.39 -35.17
C GLY A 307 -24.01 -1.18 -34.16
N PRO A 308 -22.73 -1.21 -34.59
CA PRO A 308 -21.61 -1.79 -33.83
C PRO A 308 -21.08 -0.90 -32.69
N ARG A 309 -21.92 -0.66 -31.69
CA ARG A 309 -21.55 0.00 -30.44
C ARG A 309 -21.55 -1.01 -29.30
N TYR A 310 -20.85 -2.11 -29.47
CA TYR A 310 -20.74 -3.17 -28.47
C TYR A 310 -19.35 -3.76 -28.44
N ALA A 311 -18.99 -4.34 -27.30
CA ALA A 311 -17.76 -5.10 -27.15
C ALA A 311 -17.89 -6.08 -25.98
N PHE A 312 -16.83 -6.85 -25.77
CA PHE A 312 -16.69 -7.77 -24.66
C PHE A 312 -15.57 -7.30 -23.73
N ALA A 313 -15.80 -7.33 -22.42
CA ALA A 313 -14.80 -7.02 -21.40
C ALA A 313 -15.25 -7.50 -20.01
N ASP A 314 -14.32 -7.99 -19.19
CA ASP A 314 -14.55 -8.41 -17.80
C ASP A 314 -14.93 -7.22 -16.88
N LEU A 315 -16.22 -7.01 -16.59
CA LEU A 315 -16.75 -5.91 -15.79
C LEU A 315 -16.72 -6.20 -14.28
N ASN A 316 -16.81 -7.46 -13.86
CA ASN A 316 -16.91 -7.84 -12.44
C ASN A 316 -15.63 -8.50 -11.88
N ASN A 317 -14.58 -8.62 -12.71
CA ASN A 317 -13.28 -9.23 -12.40
C ASN A 317 -13.45 -10.68 -11.92
N ASP A 318 -14.26 -11.46 -12.62
CA ASP A 318 -14.42 -12.90 -12.42
C ASP A 318 -13.59 -13.75 -13.41
N GLY A 319 -12.93 -13.11 -14.38
CA GLY A 319 -12.08 -13.73 -15.38
C GLY A 319 -12.79 -14.10 -16.67
N LEU A 320 -14.13 -13.99 -16.72
CA LEU A 320 -14.92 -14.07 -17.94
C LEU A 320 -15.16 -12.65 -18.48
N ASP A 321 -15.12 -12.52 -19.80
CA ASP A 321 -15.47 -11.27 -20.44
C ASP A 321 -17.00 -11.17 -20.59
N ASP A 322 -17.55 -10.07 -20.07
CA ASP A 322 -18.96 -9.70 -20.15
C ASP A 322 -19.29 -8.99 -21.47
N PHE A 323 -20.56 -8.82 -21.78
CA PHE A 323 -21.00 -8.11 -22.98
C PHE A 323 -21.59 -6.74 -22.62
N PHE A 324 -21.24 -5.70 -23.37
CA PHE A 324 -21.88 -4.40 -23.24
C PHE A 324 -22.21 -3.79 -24.60
N CYS A 325 -23.24 -2.95 -24.64
CA CYS A 325 -23.57 -2.17 -25.81
C CYS A 325 -24.09 -0.77 -25.48
N ILE A 326 -24.01 0.14 -26.45
CA ILE A 326 -24.58 1.48 -26.39
C ILE A 326 -25.90 1.48 -27.15
N LYS A 327 -27.00 1.61 -26.43
CA LYS A 327 -28.34 1.83 -26.98
C LYS A 327 -29.01 2.96 -26.20
N GLU A 328 -29.88 3.72 -26.86
CA GLU A 328 -30.63 4.82 -26.22
C GLU A 328 -29.70 5.87 -25.54
N ASN A 329 -28.51 6.10 -26.12
CA ASN A 329 -27.45 6.96 -25.57
C ASN A 329 -26.96 6.55 -24.17
N ALA A 330 -27.16 5.31 -23.77
CA ALA A 330 -26.69 4.75 -22.51
C ALA A 330 -25.88 3.46 -22.73
N VAL A 331 -25.05 3.10 -21.75
CA VAL A 331 -24.35 1.80 -21.76
C VAL A 331 -25.19 0.79 -21.00
N TRP A 332 -25.42 -0.34 -21.64
CA TRP A 332 -26.11 -1.49 -21.09
C TRP A 332 -25.15 -2.67 -21.05
N ALA A 333 -25.27 -3.52 -20.03
CA ALA A 333 -24.38 -4.65 -19.84
C ALA A 333 -25.15 -5.94 -19.57
N SER A 334 -24.50 -7.04 -19.90
CA SER A 334 -24.93 -8.39 -19.67
C SER A 334 -23.74 -9.21 -19.16
N LEU A 335 -23.87 -9.76 -17.96
CA LEU A 335 -22.78 -10.45 -17.28
C LEU A 335 -22.69 -11.90 -17.77
N ASN A 336 -21.48 -12.36 -18.02
CA ASN A 336 -21.22 -13.74 -18.39
C ASN A 336 -21.21 -14.63 -17.15
N ARG A 337 -22.16 -15.56 -17.06
CA ARG A 337 -22.30 -16.52 -15.95
C ARG A 337 -21.57 -17.84 -16.22
N GLY A 338 -20.72 -17.86 -17.25
CA GLY A 338 -19.95 -19.01 -17.70
C GLY A 338 -20.80 -20.04 -18.45
N GLY A 339 -20.23 -21.24 -18.58
CA GLY A 339 -20.81 -22.36 -19.32
C GLY A 339 -20.24 -22.52 -20.73
N ASN A 340 -20.60 -23.63 -21.38
CA ASN A 340 -20.27 -23.93 -22.76
C ASN A 340 -21.50 -24.57 -23.44
N PRO A 341 -22.31 -23.81 -24.21
CA PRO A 341 -22.12 -22.40 -24.59
C PRO A 341 -22.21 -21.43 -23.40
N PRO A 342 -21.59 -20.24 -23.51
CA PRO A 342 -21.63 -19.23 -22.46
C PRO A 342 -23.05 -18.70 -22.26
N LYS A 343 -23.39 -18.38 -21.02
CA LYS A 343 -24.69 -17.85 -20.62
C LYS A 343 -24.54 -16.43 -20.12
N PHE A 344 -25.27 -15.52 -20.72
CA PHE A 344 -25.28 -14.12 -20.34
C PHE A 344 -26.57 -13.77 -19.60
N GLU A 345 -26.49 -12.79 -18.69
CA GLU A 345 -27.61 -12.25 -17.92
C GLU A 345 -27.58 -10.72 -17.98
N SER A 346 -28.59 -10.11 -18.60
CA SER A 346 -28.66 -8.65 -18.70
C SER A 346 -28.90 -8.02 -17.33
N ILE A 347 -27.96 -7.17 -16.92
CA ILE A 347 -28.09 -6.33 -15.71
C ILE A 347 -28.68 -4.96 -15.99
N GLY A 348 -29.08 -4.71 -17.25
CA GLY A 348 -29.75 -3.48 -17.66
C GLY A 348 -28.78 -2.33 -17.93
N GLN A 349 -29.30 -1.11 -17.79
CA GLN A 349 -28.51 0.10 -17.96
C GLN A 349 -27.53 0.27 -16.80
N ILE A 350 -26.24 0.40 -17.11
CA ILE A 350 -25.18 0.53 -16.12
C ILE A 350 -24.56 1.93 -16.09
N ILE A 351 -24.58 2.69 -17.19
CA ILE A 351 -24.01 4.05 -17.25
C ILE A 351 -25.05 5.05 -17.73
N GLY A 352 -25.23 6.11 -16.94
CA GLY A 352 -25.92 7.35 -17.30
C GLY A 352 -25.01 8.56 -17.55
N ASN A 353 -23.68 8.46 -17.32
CA ASN A 353 -22.53 9.34 -17.71
C ASN A 353 -21.24 8.94 -16.89
N PHE A 354 -20.03 9.42 -17.25
CA PHE A 354 -18.70 8.69 -17.20
C PHE A 354 -17.60 9.02 -16.09
N ASP A 355 -16.69 8.09 -15.59
CA ASP A 355 -15.12 8.10 -15.33
C ASP A 355 -14.31 6.93 -14.61
N ILE A 356 -13.07 6.46 -15.14
CA ILE A 356 -12.08 5.22 -15.27
C ILE A 356 -10.89 5.02 -14.26
N ASP A 357 -10.44 3.78 -13.87
CA ASP A 357 -9.16 3.58 -13.09
C ASP A 357 -8.31 2.27 -13.11
N GLY A 358 -8.63 1.18 -13.82
CA GLY A 358 -7.67 0.07 -14.00
C GLY A 358 -7.45 -0.87 -12.80
N ASP A 359 -8.47 -1.12 -12.00
CA ASP A 359 -8.50 -2.04 -10.85
C ASP A 359 -8.66 -3.54 -11.21
N GLY A 360 -8.59 -3.87 -12.50
CA GLY A 360 -8.82 -5.22 -13.03
C GLY A 360 -10.19 -5.36 -13.68
N ARG A 361 -11.15 -4.50 -13.33
CA ARG A 361 -12.45 -4.39 -14.01
C ARG A 361 -12.32 -3.59 -15.29
N ALA A 362 -13.26 -3.80 -16.20
CA ALA A 362 -13.35 -3.03 -17.42
C ALA A 362 -13.84 -1.61 -17.13
N ASP A 363 -13.11 -0.66 -17.72
CA ASP A 363 -13.44 0.74 -17.72
C ASP A 363 -13.91 1.15 -19.14
N PHE A 364 -14.65 2.26 -19.27
CA PHE A 364 -15.38 2.64 -20.47
C PHE A 364 -14.96 4.01 -21.04
N CYS A 365 -14.31 4.06 -22.21
CA CYS A 365 -14.06 5.32 -22.92
C CYS A 365 -14.97 5.53 -24.12
N LEU A 366 -15.46 6.76 -24.27
CA LEU A 366 -16.03 7.30 -25.48
C LEU A 366 -15.07 8.23 -26.21
N VAL A 367 -15.03 8.05 -27.52
CA VAL A 367 -14.42 9.00 -28.45
C VAL A 367 -15.33 10.23 -28.55
N LYS A 368 -14.85 11.41 -28.14
CA LYS A 368 -15.54 12.70 -28.27
C LYS A 368 -15.20 13.43 -29.57
N SER A 369 -13.99 13.25 -30.08
CA SER A 369 -13.51 13.79 -31.36
C SER A 369 -12.38 12.92 -31.91
N ALA A 370 -11.88 13.23 -33.11
CA ALA A 370 -10.76 12.50 -33.72
C ALA A 370 -9.51 12.38 -32.82
N VAL A 371 -9.37 13.24 -31.83
CA VAL A 371 -8.22 13.27 -30.90
C VAL A 371 -8.61 13.23 -29.42
N GLY A 372 -9.89 13.46 -29.07
CA GLY A 372 -10.34 13.64 -27.68
C GLY A 372 -11.24 12.51 -27.20
N PHE A 373 -10.98 12.00 -25.99
CA PHE A 373 -11.74 10.90 -25.36
C PHE A 373 -12.25 11.31 -23.98
N ALA A 374 -13.40 10.78 -23.57
CA ALA A 374 -13.94 10.84 -22.21
C ALA A 374 -14.21 9.42 -21.71
N CYS A 375 -14.01 9.16 -20.43
CA CYS A 375 -13.75 7.82 -19.90
C CYS A 375 -14.63 7.56 -18.62
N SER A 376 -14.98 6.29 -18.21
CA SER A 376 -15.71 5.57 -17.04
C SER A 376 -15.15 4.35 -16.26
N ARG A 377 -15.07 4.37 -14.93
CA ARG A 377 -14.31 3.60 -13.93
C ARG A 377 -15.33 2.78 -13.32
N ASN A 378 -15.10 1.51 -13.36
CA ASN A 378 -15.90 0.65 -12.57
C ASN A 378 -15.29 0.55 -11.17
N GLY A 379 -15.67 1.45 -10.25
CA GLY A 379 -15.25 1.39 -8.84
C GLY A 379 -16.07 0.41 -7.99
N GLY A 380 -17.01 -0.30 -8.62
CA GLY A 380 -17.99 -1.16 -7.97
C GLY A 380 -17.41 -2.43 -7.35
N TRP A 381 -18.30 -3.33 -6.91
CA TRP A 381 -17.94 -4.62 -6.32
C TRP A 381 -18.86 -5.73 -6.82
N GLY A 382 -18.32 -6.95 -6.97
CA GLY A 382 -19.03 -8.06 -7.62
C GLY A 382 -19.72 -7.62 -8.93
N ASP A 383 -20.97 -8.05 -9.09
CA ASP A 383 -21.86 -7.77 -10.23
C ASP A 383 -22.46 -6.36 -10.25
N LYS A 384 -22.04 -5.48 -9.33
CA LYS A 384 -22.60 -4.13 -9.18
C LYS A 384 -21.59 -3.10 -9.66
N PRO A 385 -21.54 -2.80 -10.96
CA PRO A 385 -20.64 -1.78 -11.46
C PRO A 385 -21.05 -0.39 -10.93
N GLN A 386 -20.06 0.44 -10.61
CA GLN A 386 -20.29 1.83 -10.18
C GLN A 386 -19.35 2.76 -10.93
N TRP A 387 -19.88 3.84 -11.52
CA TRP A 387 -19.16 4.71 -12.48
C TRP A 387 -18.95 6.13 -11.96
N GLN A 388 -17.73 6.71 -12.04
CA GLN A 388 -17.45 8.00 -11.39
C GLN A 388 -16.36 8.90 -12.00
N GLY A 389 -16.69 10.19 -12.27
CA GLY A 389 -15.83 11.34 -12.70
C GLY A 389 -14.34 11.43 -12.27
N PHE A 390 -13.39 11.85 -13.15
CA PHE A 390 -11.98 12.11 -12.75
C PHE A 390 -12.00 13.47 -12.05
N ALA A 391 -12.09 13.45 -10.72
CA ALA A 391 -12.00 14.65 -9.91
C ALA A 391 -10.52 15.01 -9.69
N THR A 392 -10.13 16.21 -10.12
CA THR A 392 -8.89 16.86 -9.68
C THR A 392 -9.22 17.94 -8.65
N LEU A 393 -8.21 18.51 -7.98
CA LEU A 393 -8.37 19.72 -7.15
C LEU A 393 -9.03 20.90 -7.89
N SER A 394 -9.09 20.84 -9.24
CA SER A 394 -9.71 21.84 -10.12
C SER A 394 -11.10 21.45 -10.64
N GLY A 395 -11.70 20.36 -10.17
CA GLY A 395 -13.01 19.86 -10.61
C GLY A 395 -12.96 18.61 -11.50
N ILE A 396 -14.13 18.21 -12.01
CA ILE A 396 -14.35 17.03 -12.88
C ILE A 396 -13.81 17.32 -14.29
N ARG A 397 -12.88 16.50 -14.78
CA ARG A 397 -12.34 16.63 -16.15
C ARG A 397 -13.27 16.02 -17.20
N GLY A 398 -13.59 16.81 -18.24
CA GLY A 398 -14.43 16.38 -19.36
C GLY A 398 -13.71 15.66 -20.52
N THR A 399 -12.38 15.78 -20.64
CA THR A 399 -11.57 15.14 -21.68
C THR A 399 -10.26 14.66 -21.06
N VAL A 400 -9.87 13.41 -21.35
CA VAL A 400 -8.80 12.70 -20.62
C VAL A 400 -7.60 12.34 -21.53
N PHE A 401 -7.73 12.42 -22.86
CA PHE A 401 -6.69 11.96 -23.79
C PHE A 401 -6.50 12.87 -25.01
N ASP A 402 -5.25 13.00 -25.46
CA ASP A 402 -4.80 13.58 -26.74
C ASP A 402 -3.79 12.60 -27.39
N ILE A 403 -3.98 12.25 -28.68
CA ILE A 403 -3.09 11.34 -29.42
C ILE A 403 -1.67 11.91 -29.57
N ALA A 404 -1.51 13.24 -29.55
CA ALA A 404 -0.20 13.90 -29.62
C ALA A 404 0.56 13.89 -28.27
N GLN A 405 -0.16 13.80 -27.16
CA GLN A 405 0.38 13.69 -25.80
C GLN A 405 -0.56 12.82 -24.94
N PRO A 406 -0.30 11.51 -24.79
CA PRO A 406 -1.16 10.64 -24.00
C PRO A 406 -1.07 11.05 -22.53
N ASP A 407 -1.99 11.89 -22.10
CA ASP A 407 -2.15 12.27 -20.72
C ASP A 407 -2.87 11.16 -19.94
N LYS A 408 -2.26 10.75 -18.82
CA LYS A 408 -2.88 10.35 -17.56
C LYS A 408 -4.11 9.40 -17.60
N PHE A 409 -4.12 8.43 -18.49
CA PHE A 409 -5.08 7.32 -18.61
C PHE A 409 -4.69 6.03 -17.81
N PRO A 410 -5.59 5.13 -17.37
CA PRO A 410 -5.24 4.04 -16.42
C PRO A 410 -5.15 2.59 -16.99
N ARG A 411 -5.18 2.37 -18.31
CA ARG A 411 -4.86 1.07 -18.95
C ARG A 411 -4.10 1.24 -20.23
N ASP A 412 -3.11 0.37 -20.52
CA ASP A 412 -2.27 0.33 -21.73
C ASP A 412 -2.98 0.82 -23.00
N VAL A 413 -2.37 1.77 -23.71
CA VAL A 413 -2.95 2.40 -24.90
C VAL A 413 -2.22 1.87 -26.12
N MET A 414 -2.99 1.36 -27.08
CA MET A 414 -2.51 0.95 -28.40
C MET A 414 -3.17 1.82 -29.46
N TYR A 415 -2.36 2.56 -30.21
CA TYR A 415 -2.83 3.31 -31.38
C TYR A 415 -2.51 2.52 -32.65
N ILE A 416 -3.54 2.18 -33.41
CA ILE A 416 -3.43 1.43 -34.67
C ILE A 416 -3.39 2.43 -35.84
N GLY A 417 -2.25 2.51 -36.50
CA GLY A 417 -2.06 3.30 -37.71
C GLY A 417 -2.79 2.71 -38.91
N ASP A 418 -2.94 3.51 -39.96
CA ASP A 418 -3.68 3.17 -41.18
C ASP A 418 -3.22 1.86 -41.84
N ASN A 419 -1.90 1.60 -41.77
CA ASN A 419 -1.30 0.36 -42.27
C ASN A 419 -1.31 -0.80 -41.27
N GLY A 420 -2.07 -0.69 -40.18
CA GLY A 420 -2.08 -1.66 -39.09
C GLY A 420 -0.83 -1.64 -38.19
N SER A 421 0.04 -0.64 -38.33
CA SER A 421 1.14 -0.41 -37.38
C SER A 421 0.61 -0.05 -36.00
N VAL A 422 1.36 -0.33 -34.94
CA VAL A 422 0.89 -0.08 -33.57
C VAL A 422 1.94 0.68 -32.79
N ARG A 423 1.54 1.83 -32.26
CA ARG A 423 2.29 2.52 -31.21
C ARG A 423 1.66 2.19 -29.87
N THR A 424 2.50 1.82 -28.92
CA THR A 424 2.04 1.39 -27.59
C THR A 424 2.59 2.32 -26.53
N TRP A 425 1.71 2.70 -25.61
CA TRP A 425 2.09 3.26 -24.33
C TRP A 425 1.67 2.25 -23.27
N ILE A 426 2.50 2.07 -22.25
CA ILE A 426 2.19 1.20 -21.11
C ILE A 426 1.84 2.07 -19.92
N ASN A 427 0.76 1.70 -19.23
CA ASN A 427 0.35 2.38 -18.03
C ASN A 427 1.12 1.84 -16.83
N ASN A 428 1.58 2.74 -15.97
CA ASN A 428 2.05 2.38 -14.65
C ASN A 428 1.37 3.25 -13.59
N ARG A 429 1.23 2.72 -12.37
CA ARG A 429 0.80 3.55 -11.22
C ARG A 429 1.67 4.80 -11.12
N GLY A 430 1.02 5.93 -10.84
CA GLY A 430 1.71 7.20 -10.60
C GLY A 430 2.67 7.12 -9.42
N THR A 431 3.78 7.84 -9.49
CA THR A 431 4.76 7.96 -8.40
C THR A 431 4.68 9.34 -7.71
N GLY A 432 3.65 10.13 -8.03
CA GLY A 432 3.45 11.50 -7.52
C GLY A 432 2.21 11.62 -6.65
N LYS A 433 1.87 12.84 -6.21
CA LYS A 433 0.63 13.09 -5.45
C LYS A 433 -0.59 12.81 -6.34
N GLY A 434 -1.44 11.88 -5.92
CA GLY A 434 -2.70 11.52 -6.58
C GLY A 434 -2.67 10.22 -7.39
N ILE A 435 -3.85 9.79 -7.82
CA ILE A 435 -4.10 8.53 -8.54
C ILE A 435 -3.75 8.57 -10.04
N VAL A 436 -3.18 9.69 -10.48
CA VAL A 436 -2.85 9.95 -11.87
C VAL A 436 -1.83 8.91 -12.38
N PRO A 437 -2.18 8.12 -13.40
CA PRO A 437 -1.26 7.12 -13.93
C PRO A 437 -0.12 7.75 -14.72
N LYS A 438 1.00 7.04 -14.81
CA LYS A 438 2.21 7.47 -15.54
C LYS A 438 2.38 6.64 -16.81
N TRP A 439 2.11 7.30 -17.93
CA TRP A 439 2.39 6.79 -19.26
C TRP A 439 3.85 6.91 -19.63
N ARG A 440 4.36 5.88 -20.28
CA ARG A 440 5.61 5.99 -21.05
C ARG A 440 5.42 5.26 -22.36
N SER A 441 6.04 5.80 -23.40
CA SER A 441 6.01 5.19 -24.72
C SER A 441 6.85 3.92 -24.73
N ALA A 442 6.33 2.86 -25.34
CA ALA A 442 7.11 1.71 -25.79
C ALA A 442 7.49 1.83 -27.28
N GLY A 443 7.17 2.97 -27.91
CA GLY A 443 7.47 3.23 -29.31
C GLY A 443 6.55 2.50 -30.28
N LEU A 444 7.08 2.24 -31.49
CA LEU A 444 6.44 1.41 -32.50
C LEU A 444 6.65 -0.05 -32.13
N THR A 445 5.61 -0.71 -31.60
CA THR A 445 5.68 -2.11 -31.19
C THR A 445 5.41 -3.03 -32.38
N HIS A 446 4.50 -2.66 -33.27
CA HIS A 446 4.20 -3.43 -34.47
C HIS A 446 4.40 -2.57 -35.71
N ALA A 447 5.17 -3.04 -36.69
CA ALA A 447 5.47 -2.29 -37.91
C ALA A 447 4.27 -2.11 -38.85
N GLY A 448 3.24 -2.95 -38.68
CA GLY A 448 2.06 -2.99 -39.54
C GLY A 448 2.24 -3.93 -40.72
N GLN A 449 1.34 -3.82 -41.68
CA GLN A 449 1.29 -4.62 -42.90
C GLN A 449 1.65 -3.77 -44.12
N SER A 450 1.82 -4.42 -45.26
CA SER A 450 2.10 -3.77 -46.55
C SER A 450 0.87 -3.11 -47.20
N SER A 451 -0.22 -2.91 -46.46
CA SER A 451 -1.51 -2.40 -46.95
C SER A 451 -2.01 -1.30 -46.03
N THR A 452 -2.78 -0.35 -46.57
CA THR A 452 -3.40 0.80 -45.90
C THR A 452 -4.91 0.63 -45.78
N GLY A 453 -5.58 1.39 -44.91
CA GLY A 453 -7.01 1.29 -44.67
C GLY A 453 -7.42 0.02 -43.92
N ILE A 454 -6.51 -0.60 -43.17
CA ILE A 454 -6.72 -1.92 -42.55
C ILE A 454 -6.89 -1.87 -41.03
N GLN A 455 -7.08 -0.69 -40.45
CA GLN A 455 -7.20 -0.47 -38.99
C GLN A 455 -8.23 -1.41 -38.36
N ASP A 456 -9.42 -1.48 -38.95
CA ASP A 456 -10.52 -2.31 -38.42
C ASP A 456 -10.26 -3.81 -38.55
N SER A 457 -9.33 -4.19 -39.43
CA SER A 457 -8.89 -5.57 -39.65
C SER A 457 -7.80 -6.00 -38.66
N ILE A 458 -7.30 -5.10 -37.82
CA ILE A 458 -6.35 -5.44 -36.75
C ILE A 458 -7.12 -5.72 -35.47
N LYS A 459 -6.89 -6.89 -34.88
CA LYS A 459 -7.45 -7.33 -33.61
C LYS A 459 -6.34 -7.74 -32.64
N PHE A 460 -6.72 -7.84 -31.37
CA PHE A 460 -5.86 -8.30 -30.30
C PHE A 460 -6.61 -9.34 -29.47
N GLY A 461 -5.90 -10.40 -29.06
CA GLY A 461 -6.46 -11.45 -28.20
C GLY A 461 -5.39 -12.38 -27.67
N ARG A 462 -5.63 -13.02 -26.53
CA ARG A 462 -4.78 -14.03 -25.92
C ARG A 462 -4.99 -15.39 -26.61
N ILE A 463 -4.31 -15.61 -27.74
CA ILE A 463 -4.49 -16.82 -28.54
C ILE A 463 -3.58 -17.95 -28.07
N TYR A 464 -2.32 -17.64 -27.76
CA TYR A 464 -1.29 -18.63 -27.45
C TYR A 464 -0.93 -18.76 -25.96
N GLY A 465 -1.58 -18.01 -25.06
CA GLY A 465 -1.42 -18.20 -23.61
C GLY A 465 -0.16 -17.57 -23.00
N SER A 466 0.48 -16.61 -23.69
CA SER A 466 1.62 -15.84 -23.17
C SER A 466 1.24 -14.83 -22.07
N ASN A 467 -0.04 -14.78 -21.66
CA ASN A 467 -0.64 -13.73 -20.82
C ASN A 467 -0.57 -12.32 -21.43
N ARG A 468 -0.30 -12.24 -22.73
CA ARG A 468 -0.21 -11.00 -23.50
C ARG A 468 -1.13 -11.08 -24.70
N LEU A 469 -1.56 -9.91 -25.19
CA LEU A 469 -2.36 -9.82 -26.39
C LEU A 469 -1.49 -10.08 -27.62
N ASP A 470 -1.90 -11.06 -28.42
CA ASP A 470 -1.33 -11.39 -29.72
C ASP A 470 -1.90 -10.45 -30.79
N TYR A 471 -1.09 -10.10 -31.79
CA TYR A 471 -1.50 -9.25 -32.91
C TYR A 471 -2.15 -10.11 -33.99
N ILE A 472 -3.35 -9.75 -34.41
CA ILE A 472 -4.18 -10.52 -35.34
C ILE A 472 -4.55 -9.63 -36.52
N PHE A 473 -4.28 -10.08 -37.74
CA PHE A 473 -4.68 -9.41 -38.97
C PHE A 473 -5.71 -10.25 -39.72
N LEU A 474 -6.91 -9.68 -39.91
CA LEU A 474 -7.97 -10.21 -40.77
C LEU A 474 -7.65 -9.87 -42.23
N LYS A 475 -6.96 -10.78 -42.91
CA LYS A 475 -6.59 -10.57 -44.31
C LYS A 475 -7.73 -10.99 -45.23
N GLU A 476 -8.31 -10.02 -45.90
CA GLU A 476 -9.37 -10.26 -46.87
C GLU A 476 -8.86 -11.12 -48.06
N LYS A 477 -9.67 -12.12 -48.42
CA LYS A 477 -9.58 -12.92 -49.63
C LYS A 477 -10.89 -12.81 -50.40
N LYS A 478 -10.96 -13.46 -51.57
CA LYS A 478 -12.18 -13.48 -52.38
C LYS A 478 -13.38 -13.99 -51.57
N ASP A 479 -13.25 -15.17 -50.97
CA ASP A 479 -14.37 -15.88 -50.32
C ASP A 479 -14.24 -15.94 -48.78
N THR A 480 -13.10 -15.51 -48.23
CA THR A 480 -12.78 -15.60 -46.80
C THR A 480 -12.11 -14.35 -46.24
N TYR A 481 -12.03 -14.26 -44.91
CA TYR A 481 -10.98 -13.56 -44.19
C TYR A 481 -10.09 -14.59 -43.49
N ASP A 482 -8.79 -14.52 -43.78
CA ASP A 482 -7.77 -15.33 -43.12
C ASP A 482 -7.32 -14.61 -41.85
N LEU A 483 -7.12 -15.36 -40.75
CA LEU A 483 -6.60 -14.81 -39.50
C LEU A 483 -5.09 -15.07 -39.41
N LEU A 484 -4.29 -14.06 -39.72
CA LEU A 484 -2.84 -14.12 -39.53
C LEU A 484 -2.49 -13.64 -38.13
N VAL A 485 -1.73 -14.43 -37.38
CA VAL A 485 -1.40 -14.12 -35.99
C VAL A 485 0.11 -14.02 -35.75
N TRP A 486 0.49 -13.03 -34.96
CA TRP A 486 1.82 -12.86 -34.40
C TRP A 486 1.71 -13.00 -32.89
N GLU A 487 2.26 -14.10 -32.37
CA GLU A 487 2.29 -14.37 -30.95
C GLU A 487 3.20 -13.36 -30.24
N ASN A 488 2.70 -12.72 -29.20
CA ASN A 488 3.44 -11.75 -28.43
C ASN A 488 4.42 -12.46 -27.48
N ARG A 489 5.71 -12.15 -27.68
CA ARG A 489 6.86 -12.62 -26.89
C ARG A 489 7.55 -11.48 -26.14
N GLY A 490 6.96 -10.28 -26.18
CA GLY A 490 7.54 -9.12 -25.51
C GLY A 490 7.57 -9.27 -24.00
N GLU A 491 8.37 -8.45 -23.34
CA GLU A 491 8.57 -8.52 -21.89
C GLU A 491 8.68 -7.14 -21.24
N GLY A 492 8.59 -7.13 -19.91
CA GLY A 492 8.80 -5.94 -19.08
C GLY A 492 7.56 -5.08 -18.82
N ARG A 493 7.80 -4.10 -17.93
CA ARG A 493 6.92 -3.02 -17.48
C ARG A 493 5.61 -3.40 -16.80
N THR A 494 5.53 -4.62 -16.29
CA THR A 494 4.39 -5.10 -15.53
C THR A 494 4.50 -4.79 -14.03
N LYS A 495 5.66 -4.33 -13.54
CA LYS A 495 5.93 -4.09 -12.11
C LYS A 495 6.70 -2.78 -11.89
N LEU A 496 6.48 -2.17 -10.73
CA LEU A 496 7.25 -0.99 -10.28
C LEU A 496 8.15 -1.35 -9.09
N LYS A 497 9.20 -0.53 -8.92
CA LYS A 497 10.19 -0.66 -7.83
C LYS A 497 9.65 -0.57 -6.41
N ALA A 498 8.37 -0.27 -6.20
CA ALA A 498 7.76 -0.26 -4.86
C ALA A 498 6.80 -1.44 -4.65
N ASP A 499 6.51 -2.23 -5.69
CA ASP A 499 5.50 -3.29 -5.59
C ASP A 499 5.96 -4.46 -4.73
N GLY A 500 7.28 -4.57 -4.49
CA GLY A 500 7.92 -5.61 -3.70
C GLY A 500 8.27 -5.19 -2.28
N SER A 501 7.87 -3.99 -1.84
CA SER A 501 8.19 -3.49 -0.51
C SER A 501 7.23 -4.07 0.54
N TYR A 502 7.77 -4.89 1.44
CA TYR A 502 7.09 -5.42 2.62
C TYR A 502 7.77 -4.87 3.87
N TYR A 503 7.04 -4.80 4.97
CA TYR A 503 7.52 -4.29 6.25
C TYR A 503 7.25 -5.34 7.32
N CYS A 504 8.27 -5.73 8.08
CA CYS A 504 8.13 -6.66 9.19
C CYS A 504 9.39 -6.67 10.06
N ASP A 505 9.29 -6.81 11.38
CA ASP A 505 10.47 -7.03 12.23
C ASP A 505 11.03 -8.42 11.99
N MET A 506 12.06 -8.51 11.15
CA MET A 506 12.65 -9.79 10.81
C MET A 506 13.88 -10.12 11.66
N ARG A 507 14.29 -9.24 12.57
CA ARG A 507 15.55 -9.34 13.34
C ARG A 507 15.33 -9.43 14.84
N ASN A 508 14.13 -9.13 15.32
CA ASN A 508 13.83 -8.93 16.74
C ASN A 508 14.93 -8.09 17.39
N ARG A 509 15.25 -6.96 16.74
CA ARG A 509 16.22 -5.99 17.26
C ARG A 509 15.45 -4.90 17.95
N ASN A 510 15.72 -4.75 19.25
CA ASN A 510 15.35 -3.63 20.12
C ASN A 510 14.23 -2.77 19.55
N TYR A 511 13.01 -2.93 20.11
CA TYR A 511 11.83 -2.08 19.89
C TYR A 511 10.90 -2.44 18.71
N GLY A 512 10.83 -3.70 18.28
CA GLY A 512 9.76 -4.19 17.39
C GLY A 512 9.62 -3.44 16.06
N SER A 513 10.74 -2.94 15.54
CA SER A 513 10.72 -2.01 14.40
C SER A 513 10.81 -2.78 13.09
N ASP A 514 9.83 -2.55 12.22
CA ASP A 514 9.77 -3.23 10.92
C ASP A 514 10.99 -2.93 10.05
N ASP A 515 11.61 -4.00 9.54
CA ASP A 515 12.55 -3.95 8.44
C ASP A 515 11.83 -3.87 7.10
N LEU A 516 12.48 -3.26 6.11
CA LEU A 516 12.01 -3.30 4.73
C LEU A 516 12.51 -4.57 4.07
N VAL A 517 11.59 -5.45 3.68
CA VAL A 517 11.90 -6.70 2.97
C VAL A 517 11.47 -6.56 1.52
N TRP A 518 12.39 -6.82 0.58
CA TRP A 518 12.09 -6.85 -0.84
C TRP A 518 11.72 -8.26 -1.31
N ILE A 519 10.51 -8.39 -1.86
CA ILE A 519 10.01 -9.64 -2.44
C ILE A 519 9.86 -9.49 -3.96
N TYR A 520 10.51 -10.38 -4.68
CA TYR A 520 10.43 -10.48 -6.14
C TYR A 520 9.15 -11.19 -6.58
N GLN A 521 8.73 -10.92 -7.81
CA GLN A 521 7.51 -11.52 -8.36
C GLN A 521 7.58 -13.05 -8.45
N ASP A 522 8.77 -13.63 -8.58
CA ASP A 522 9.04 -15.07 -8.75
C ASP A 522 9.25 -15.82 -7.42
N GLY A 523 8.93 -15.16 -6.29
CA GLY A 523 9.01 -15.73 -4.95
C GLY A 523 10.38 -15.65 -4.28
N ARG A 524 11.37 -14.98 -4.89
CA ARG A 524 12.62 -14.66 -4.21
C ARG A 524 12.41 -13.57 -3.15
N VAL A 525 12.94 -13.80 -1.96
CA VAL A 525 13.00 -12.88 -0.83
C VAL A 525 14.49 -12.68 -0.55
N ASP A 526 15.10 -11.63 -1.10
CA ASP A 526 16.57 -11.54 -1.27
C ASP A 526 17.20 -10.25 -0.69
N GLU A 527 16.39 -9.32 -0.18
CA GLU A 527 16.93 -8.07 0.39
C GLU A 527 16.18 -7.68 1.66
N ILE A 528 16.89 -7.64 2.79
CA ILE A 528 16.43 -6.93 3.98
C ILE A 528 17.20 -5.62 4.04
N ASN A 529 16.44 -4.53 4.02
CA ASN A 529 16.91 -3.20 4.31
C ASN A 529 16.60 -2.91 5.78
N VAL A 530 17.66 -2.79 6.56
CA VAL A 530 17.61 -2.66 8.02
C VAL A 530 16.97 -1.33 8.41
N ASN A 531 15.99 -1.38 9.31
CA ASN A 531 15.47 -0.16 9.91
C ASN A 531 16.56 0.51 10.78
N ILE A 532 16.95 1.73 10.39
CA ILE A 532 17.88 2.60 11.12
C ILE A 532 17.18 3.83 11.71
N HIS A 533 15.83 3.83 11.69
CA HIS A 533 14.97 4.94 12.13
C HIS A 533 15.27 6.28 11.46
N SER A 534 15.70 6.25 10.19
CA SER A 534 16.03 7.44 9.42
C SER A 534 15.44 7.42 8.00
N PRO A 535 14.13 7.15 7.82
CA PRO A 535 13.51 7.17 6.49
C PRO A 535 13.75 8.51 5.78
N PRO A 536 13.97 8.52 4.45
CA PRO A 536 13.87 7.38 3.54
C PRO A 536 15.12 6.48 3.49
N ALA A 537 16.14 6.76 4.30
CA ALA A 537 17.36 5.97 4.34
C ALA A 537 17.16 4.71 5.20
N TRP A 538 17.56 3.58 4.64
CA TRP A 538 17.59 2.28 5.32
C TRP A 538 19.04 1.82 5.42
N GLY A 539 19.36 1.08 6.47
CA GLY A 539 20.66 0.44 6.60
C GLY A 539 20.81 -0.63 5.51
N HIS A 540 21.79 -0.46 4.63
CA HIS A 540 22.10 -1.49 3.64
C HIS A 540 22.82 -2.65 4.32
N ALA A 541 22.11 -3.74 4.66
CA ALA A 541 22.75 -4.93 5.18
C ALA A 541 21.85 -6.17 5.20
N ILE A 542 22.43 -7.26 4.68
CA ILE A 542 22.00 -8.67 4.66
C ILE A 542 21.20 -9.04 3.40
N THR A 543 21.92 -9.54 2.40
CA THR A 543 21.34 -10.36 1.33
C THR A 543 21.25 -11.81 1.81
N PHE A 544 20.15 -12.47 1.48
CA PHE A 544 19.96 -13.89 1.75
C PHE A 544 19.09 -14.43 0.62
N ASP A 545 19.62 -15.31 -0.23
CA ASP A 545 18.84 -15.84 -1.34
C ASP A 545 17.89 -16.92 -0.81
N PHE A 546 16.67 -16.51 -0.45
CA PHE A 546 15.60 -17.42 -0.05
C PHE A 546 14.49 -17.38 -1.08
N ARG A 547 14.09 -18.55 -1.59
CA ARG A 547 13.06 -18.65 -2.61
C ARG A 547 11.93 -19.54 -2.14
N VAL A 548 10.73 -18.99 -2.16
CA VAL A 548 9.50 -19.71 -1.86
C VAL A 548 8.67 -19.95 -3.13
N PRO A 549 7.80 -20.97 -3.15
CA PRO A 549 6.91 -21.19 -4.29
C PRO A 549 5.83 -20.10 -4.41
N GLY A 550 5.36 -19.89 -5.63
CA GLY A 550 4.24 -19.00 -5.92
C GLY A 550 4.63 -17.54 -6.19
N PRO A 551 3.67 -16.71 -6.65
CA PRO A 551 3.90 -15.30 -6.89
C PRO A 551 3.87 -14.51 -5.58
N ARG A 552 4.53 -13.36 -5.57
CA ARG A 552 4.57 -12.41 -4.46
C ARG A 552 3.23 -12.13 -3.75
N ASN A 553 2.12 -12.06 -4.48
CA ASN A 553 0.80 -11.80 -3.89
C ASN A 553 0.35 -12.86 -2.86
N GLY A 554 0.90 -14.08 -2.94
CA GLY A 554 0.65 -15.14 -1.97
C GLY A 554 1.70 -15.21 -0.86
N ILE A 555 2.62 -14.26 -0.75
CA ILE A 555 3.66 -14.22 0.27
C ILE A 555 3.32 -13.14 1.29
N HIS A 556 3.28 -13.53 2.55
CA HIS A 556 3.03 -12.67 3.71
C HIS A 556 4.23 -12.73 4.66
N LEU A 557 4.46 -11.63 5.38
CA LEU A 557 5.42 -11.57 6.48
C LEU A 557 4.63 -11.25 7.74
N ALA A 558 4.71 -12.11 8.74
CA ALA A 558 4.06 -11.90 10.04
C ALA A 558 4.67 -12.84 11.09
N ASP A 559 4.64 -12.46 12.37
CA ASP A 559 5.09 -13.31 13.47
C ASP A 559 4.06 -14.42 13.76
N TRP A 560 4.20 -15.57 13.11
CA TRP A 560 3.25 -16.68 13.29
C TRP A 560 3.51 -17.40 14.62
N THR A 561 4.74 -17.40 15.10
CA THR A 561 5.15 -18.17 16.28
C THR A 561 5.09 -17.41 17.60
N GLY A 562 4.90 -16.10 17.55
CA GLY A 562 4.90 -15.19 18.70
C GLY A 562 6.29 -15.01 19.31
N ASP A 563 7.35 -15.16 18.52
CA ASP A 563 8.74 -15.08 19.00
C ASP A 563 9.38 -13.68 18.81
N GLY A 564 8.58 -12.73 18.33
CA GLY A 564 8.97 -11.36 18.03
C GLY A 564 9.69 -11.21 16.69
N THR A 565 9.87 -12.27 15.91
CA THR A 565 10.36 -12.21 14.53
C THR A 565 9.29 -12.60 13.54
N CYS A 566 9.23 -11.90 12.42
CA CYS A 566 8.36 -12.29 11.33
C CYS A 566 8.87 -13.52 10.58
N ASP A 567 7.92 -14.40 10.28
CA ASP A 567 8.06 -15.59 9.47
C ASP A 567 7.68 -15.30 8.01
N ILE A 568 8.11 -16.16 7.08
CA ILE A 568 7.66 -16.11 5.69
C ILE A 568 6.51 -17.09 5.52
N ILE A 569 5.34 -16.59 5.12
CA ILE A 569 4.12 -17.38 5.01
C ILE A 569 3.66 -17.40 3.56
N VAL A 570 3.52 -18.60 2.99
CA VAL A 570 3.09 -18.81 1.61
C VAL A 570 1.67 -19.35 1.60
N GLN A 571 0.79 -18.64 0.90
CA GLN A 571 -0.61 -18.98 0.71
C GLN A 571 -0.82 -19.72 -0.61
N ASP A 572 -1.50 -20.86 -0.56
CA ASP A 572 -2.10 -21.47 -1.74
C ASP A 572 -3.32 -20.66 -2.21
N ARG A 573 -3.35 -20.30 -3.49
CA ARG A 573 -4.37 -19.39 -4.03
C ARG A 573 -5.79 -19.97 -3.94
N ALA A 574 -5.94 -21.27 -4.16
CA ALA A 574 -7.24 -21.90 -4.34
C ALA A 574 -7.86 -22.32 -3.01
N THR A 575 -7.05 -22.85 -2.10
CA THR A 575 -7.49 -23.41 -0.82
C THR A 575 -7.34 -22.44 0.34
N GLY A 576 -6.40 -21.49 0.24
CA GLY A 576 -5.98 -20.66 1.37
C GLY A 576 -5.10 -21.39 2.37
N ASP A 577 -4.62 -22.60 2.05
CA ASP A 577 -3.66 -23.30 2.89
C ASP A 577 -2.34 -22.52 2.98
N LEU A 578 -1.74 -22.56 4.17
CA LEU A 578 -0.53 -21.83 4.51
C LEU A 578 0.65 -22.77 4.72
N THR A 579 1.78 -22.39 4.14
CA THR A 579 3.09 -22.98 4.40
C THR A 579 3.97 -21.92 5.05
N ILE A 580 4.36 -22.14 6.30
CA ILE A 580 5.08 -21.18 7.13
C ILE A 580 6.53 -21.62 7.25
N PHE A 581 7.44 -20.72 6.87
CA PHE A 581 8.88 -20.87 7.01
C PHE A 581 9.33 -20.04 8.20
N GLN A 582 9.55 -20.71 9.33
CA GLN A 582 9.89 -20.04 10.58
C GLN A 582 11.26 -19.36 10.47
N ASN A 583 11.32 -18.09 10.86
CA ASN A 583 12.56 -17.34 10.95
C ASN A 583 13.31 -17.72 12.23
N THR A 584 14.42 -18.46 12.11
CA THR A 584 15.20 -18.88 13.29
C THR A 584 16.44 -18.01 13.50
N TYR A 585 16.44 -16.78 13.00
CA TYR A 585 17.56 -15.87 13.09
C TYR A 585 18.02 -15.67 14.54
N LYS A 586 19.28 -16.05 14.83
CA LYS A 586 19.92 -15.82 16.13
C LYS A 586 20.92 -14.68 16.04
N THR A 587 20.71 -13.66 16.86
CA THR A 587 21.58 -12.50 17.03
C THR A 587 23.03 -12.96 17.28
N GLY A 588 23.94 -12.62 16.35
CA GLY A 588 25.38 -12.92 16.45
C GLY A 588 25.97 -13.80 15.33
N SER A 589 25.15 -14.54 14.59
CA SER A 589 25.63 -15.38 13.48
C SER A 589 25.84 -14.62 12.16
N GLY A 590 25.21 -13.44 12.01
CA GLY A 590 25.21 -12.65 10.77
C GLY A 590 24.49 -13.30 9.58
N ARG A 591 23.90 -14.49 9.76
CA ARG A 591 23.26 -15.28 8.70
C ARG A 591 21.82 -15.57 9.07
N ARG A 592 20.90 -15.26 8.16
CA ARG A 592 19.49 -15.63 8.27
C ARG A 592 19.34 -17.12 7.99
N THR A 593 18.65 -17.82 8.88
CA THR A 593 18.31 -19.24 8.73
C THR A 593 16.81 -19.36 8.90
N PHE A 594 16.18 -20.16 8.03
CA PHE A 594 14.80 -20.60 8.21
C PHE A 594 14.83 -22.04 8.67
N ASP A 595 13.91 -22.42 9.57
CA ASP A 595 13.81 -23.80 10.03
C ASP A 595 13.51 -24.73 8.84
N SER A 596 14.09 -25.92 8.88
CA SER A 596 13.69 -27.06 8.06
C SER A 596 12.31 -27.62 8.46
N GLY A 597 11.85 -27.35 9.69
CA GLY A 597 10.51 -27.64 10.17
C GLY A 597 9.47 -26.70 9.58
N ILE A 598 8.91 -27.06 8.42
CA ILE A 598 7.83 -26.31 7.80
C ILE A 598 6.54 -26.50 8.61
N ILE A 599 5.90 -25.39 9.00
CA ILE A 599 4.60 -25.42 9.68
C ILE A 599 3.51 -25.27 8.62
N HIS A 600 2.39 -25.98 8.80
CA HIS A 600 1.23 -25.90 7.91
C HIS A 600 -0.01 -25.46 8.68
N ALA A 601 -0.85 -24.65 8.04
CA ALA A 601 -2.12 -24.22 8.61
C ALA A 601 -3.19 -24.14 7.52
N SER A 602 -4.42 -24.56 7.84
CA SER A 602 -5.54 -24.63 6.90
C SER A 602 -6.72 -23.81 7.40
N PRO A 603 -6.67 -22.47 7.30
CA PRO A 603 -7.79 -21.61 7.70
C PRO A 603 -9.00 -21.76 6.77
N GLY A 604 -8.83 -22.30 5.56
CA GLY A 604 -9.92 -22.47 4.58
C GLY A 604 -10.35 -21.17 3.90
N CYS A 605 -9.43 -20.22 3.74
CA CYS A 605 -9.70 -18.96 3.04
C CYS A 605 -9.56 -19.11 1.52
N ASP A 606 -10.64 -19.50 0.86
CA ASP A 606 -10.72 -19.75 -0.58
C ASP A 606 -10.84 -18.47 -1.46
N GLN A 607 -10.67 -17.29 -0.86
CA GLN A 607 -10.89 -16.01 -1.54
C GLN A 607 -9.74 -15.58 -2.48
N GLY A 608 -8.60 -16.27 -2.42
CA GLY A 608 -7.43 -16.07 -3.27
C GLY A 608 -6.93 -14.62 -3.33
N TRP A 609 -6.49 -14.20 -4.51
CA TRP A 609 -6.14 -12.81 -4.84
C TRP A 609 -6.45 -12.52 -6.31
N GLY A 610 -6.65 -11.25 -6.65
CA GLY A 610 -6.85 -10.79 -8.02
C GLY A 610 -5.62 -10.12 -8.62
N VAL A 611 -5.85 -9.22 -9.58
CA VAL A 611 -4.80 -8.64 -10.44
C VAL A 611 -4.04 -7.52 -9.73
N GLY A 612 -4.75 -6.69 -8.97
CA GLY A 612 -4.17 -5.60 -8.21
C GLY A 612 -3.31 -6.13 -7.06
N ILE A 613 -2.20 -5.46 -6.75
CA ILE A 613 -1.31 -5.84 -5.63
C ILE A 613 -2.01 -5.79 -4.26
N PHE A 614 -3.16 -5.12 -4.20
CA PHE A 614 -3.93 -4.93 -2.98
C PHE A 614 -5.23 -5.73 -2.95
N ASP A 615 -5.62 -6.35 -4.06
CA ASP A 615 -6.77 -7.24 -4.18
C ASP A 615 -6.41 -8.61 -3.59
N LEU A 616 -6.27 -8.65 -2.26
CA LEU A 616 -5.86 -9.81 -1.50
C LEU A 616 -7.05 -10.30 -0.67
N GLY A 617 -7.42 -11.57 -0.84
CA GLY A 617 -8.45 -12.23 -0.06
C GLY A 617 -7.98 -12.64 1.33
N MET A 618 -6.68 -12.65 1.60
CA MET A 618 -6.13 -12.96 2.92
C MET A 618 -5.27 -11.81 3.46
N ARG A 619 -5.37 -11.56 4.77
CA ARG A 619 -4.47 -10.72 5.55
C ARG A 619 -3.98 -11.54 6.74
N ILE A 620 -2.71 -11.40 7.10
CA ILE A 620 -2.11 -12.09 8.24
C ILE A 620 -1.46 -11.05 9.15
N LEU A 621 -1.94 -10.93 10.38
CA LEU A 621 -1.60 -9.87 11.33
C LEU A 621 -2.25 -10.13 12.69
N ASP A 622 -1.67 -9.56 13.75
CA ASP A 622 -2.20 -9.67 15.11
C ASP A 622 -3.47 -8.80 15.27
N ILE A 623 -4.64 -9.45 15.32
CA ILE A 623 -5.93 -8.75 15.46
C ILE A 623 -6.40 -8.71 16.91
N ASP A 624 -5.83 -9.51 17.80
CA ASP A 624 -6.31 -9.63 19.18
C ASP A 624 -5.27 -9.32 20.27
N GLY A 625 -4.09 -8.89 19.85
CA GLY A 625 -3.01 -8.32 20.65
C GLY A 625 -2.21 -9.34 21.45
N ASP A 626 -2.21 -10.60 21.05
CA ASP A 626 -1.48 -11.66 21.77
C ASP A 626 -0.03 -11.87 21.28
N GLY A 627 0.40 -11.08 20.29
CA GLY A 627 1.73 -11.13 19.71
C GLY A 627 1.89 -12.20 18.62
N ARG A 628 0.86 -13.00 18.32
CA ARG A 628 0.84 -13.92 17.18
C ARG A 628 -0.02 -13.36 16.07
N ALA A 629 0.40 -13.62 14.84
CA ALA A 629 -0.35 -13.20 13.68
C ALA A 629 -1.54 -14.12 13.43
N ASP A 630 -2.72 -13.51 13.28
CA ASP A 630 -3.99 -14.17 12.99
C ASP A 630 -4.31 -14.13 11.50
N VAL A 631 -5.24 -14.98 11.06
CA VAL A 631 -5.67 -15.04 9.66
C VAL A 631 -7.01 -14.36 9.48
N LEU A 632 -7.07 -13.36 8.60
CA LEU A 632 -8.31 -12.72 8.16
C LEU A 632 -8.58 -13.05 6.69
N CYS A 633 -9.77 -13.58 6.41
CA CYS A 633 -10.26 -13.85 5.07
C CYS A 633 -11.29 -12.79 4.65
N THR A 634 -10.92 -11.96 3.67
CA THR A 634 -11.71 -10.84 3.17
C THR A 634 -12.39 -11.20 1.86
N GLU A 635 -13.73 -11.23 1.88
CA GLU A 635 -14.58 -11.42 0.70
C GLU A 635 -14.54 -10.20 -0.23
N LYS A 636 -14.95 -10.35 -1.50
CA LYS A 636 -14.95 -9.25 -2.50
C LYS A 636 -15.77 -8.01 -2.07
N ASN A 637 -16.76 -8.16 -1.20
CA ASN A 637 -17.60 -7.07 -0.67
C ASN A 637 -17.06 -6.46 0.65
N GLY A 638 -15.86 -6.86 1.09
CA GLY A 638 -15.23 -6.37 2.32
C GLY A 638 -15.76 -7.01 3.60
N ARG A 639 -16.61 -8.04 3.54
CA ARG A 639 -16.89 -8.90 4.71
C ARG A 639 -15.62 -9.64 5.10
N ILE A 640 -15.38 -9.78 6.40
CA ILE A 640 -14.15 -10.37 6.93
C ILE A 640 -14.48 -11.49 7.89
N MET A 641 -13.99 -12.68 7.57
CA MET A 641 -13.97 -13.86 8.44
C MET A 641 -12.59 -14.00 9.07
N GLY A 642 -12.45 -14.63 10.24
CA GLY A 642 -11.14 -14.73 10.91
C GLY A 642 -10.90 -15.99 11.73
N TRP A 643 -9.62 -16.29 11.90
CA TRP A 643 -9.08 -17.37 12.73
C TRP A 643 -7.95 -16.83 13.58
N LEU A 644 -8.06 -17.02 14.89
CA LEU A 644 -7.00 -16.67 15.83
C LEU A 644 -5.94 -17.76 15.86
N ASN A 645 -4.68 -17.38 15.76
CA ASN A 645 -3.55 -18.28 15.84
C ASN A 645 -3.08 -18.40 17.29
N LYS A 646 -3.71 -19.30 18.04
CA LYS A 646 -3.31 -19.57 19.42
C LYS A 646 -2.16 -20.55 19.48
N ALA A 647 -1.43 -20.55 20.59
CA ALA A 647 -0.41 -21.58 20.87
C ALA A 647 -0.99 -23.01 20.84
N SER A 648 -2.30 -23.17 21.04
CA SER A 648 -3.04 -24.43 20.93
C SER A 648 -3.48 -24.79 19.50
N GLY A 649 -3.27 -23.91 18.52
CA GLY A 649 -3.71 -24.04 17.13
C GLY A 649 -4.69 -22.94 16.69
N LEU A 650 -5.14 -23.04 15.44
CA LEU A 650 -6.10 -22.09 14.86
C LEU A 650 -7.50 -22.25 15.47
N GLU A 651 -8.10 -21.13 15.88
CA GLU A 651 -9.46 -21.05 16.40
C GLU A 651 -10.30 -20.11 15.53
N THR A 652 -11.42 -20.60 14.98
CA THR A 652 -12.33 -19.73 14.21
C THR A 652 -13.06 -18.74 15.12
N VAL A 653 -13.02 -17.46 14.77
CA VAL A 653 -13.80 -16.39 15.43
C VAL A 653 -14.96 -15.90 14.57
N GLY A 654 -15.24 -16.59 13.46
CA GLY A 654 -16.35 -16.27 12.58
C GLY A 654 -16.16 -14.91 11.91
N GLN A 655 -17.22 -14.10 11.86
CA GLN A 655 -17.21 -12.83 11.14
C GLN A 655 -16.60 -11.70 11.97
N VAL A 656 -15.30 -11.45 11.76
CA VAL A 656 -14.56 -10.35 12.40
C VAL A 656 -15.14 -8.98 12.06
N LYS A 657 -15.62 -8.79 10.82
CA LYS A 657 -16.23 -7.53 10.39
C LYS A 657 -17.33 -7.76 9.35
N LEU A 658 -18.51 -7.19 9.60
CA LEU A 658 -19.57 -7.07 8.60
C LEU A 658 -19.13 -6.23 7.39
N SER A 659 -19.60 -6.64 6.21
CA SER A 659 -19.45 -5.85 4.98
C SER A 659 -20.12 -4.48 5.12
N GLU A 660 -19.37 -3.44 4.73
CA GLU A 660 -19.89 -2.08 4.49
C GLU A 660 -20.04 -1.79 2.98
N GLY A 661 -19.98 -2.83 2.14
CA GLY A 661 -20.02 -2.71 0.68
C GLY A 661 -18.73 -2.11 0.09
N TRP A 662 -17.62 -2.14 0.82
CA TRP A 662 -16.32 -1.72 0.32
C TRP A 662 -15.64 -2.85 -0.45
N ASP A 663 -14.97 -2.52 -1.54
CA ASP A 663 -14.08 -3.48 -2.19
C ASP A 663 -12.90 -3.80 -1.25
N ARG A 664 -12.57 -5.08 -1.11
CA ARG A 664 -11.43 -5.55 -0.30
C ARG A 664 -10.10 -4.92 -0.70
N SER A 665 -9.94 -4.53 -1.97
CA SER A 665 -8.73 -3.84 -2.44
C SER A 665 -8.48 -2.49 -1.75
N SER A 666 -9.52 -1.91 -1.13
CA SER A 666 -9.48 -0.67 -0.34
C SER A 666 -9.21 -0.88 1.15
N ILE A 667 -9.14 -2.12 1.63
CA ILE A 667 -9.01 -2.42 3.06
C ILE A 667 -7.54 -2.71 3.40
N ARG A 668 -7.00 -2.01 4.39
CA ARG A 668 -5.69 -2.25 5.01
C ARG A 668 -5.86 -2.44 6.51
N PHE A 669 -4.81 -2.94 7.13
CA PHE A 669 -4.72 -3.14 8.57
C PHE A 669 -3.38 -2.65 9.07
N ALA A 670 -3.39 -1.97 10.21
CA ALA A 670 -2.21 -1.54 10.95
C ALA A 670 -2.66 -1.07 12.33
N ASP A 671 -1.83 -1.26 13.36
CA ASP A 671 -2.06 -0.61 14.65
C ASP A 671 -1.69 0.87 14.54
N VAL A 672 -2.68 1.74 14.33
CA VAL A 672 -2.43 3.18 14.12
C VAL A 672 -2.57 3.99 15.40
N GLU A 673 -3.12 3.38 16.45
CA GLU A 673 -3.30 4.01 17.76
C GLU A 673 -2.38 3.44 18.85
N ALA A 674 -1.45 2.54 18.51
CA ALA A 674 -0.55 1.85 19.43
C ALA A 674 -1.34 1.14 20.55
N SER A 675 -2.39 0.44 20.16
CA SER A 675 -3.28 -0.33 21.03
C SER A 675 -2.79 -1.76 21.26
N GLY A 676 -1.86 -2.24 20.43
CA GLY A 676 -1.50 -3.64 20.33
C GLY A 676 -2.44 -4.45 19.43
N HIS A 677 -3.56 -3.87 18.98
CA HIS A 677 -4.48 -4.50 18.05
C HIS A 677 -4.37 -3.82 16.68
N ALA A 678 -4.38 -4.62 15.61
CA ALA A 678 -4.49 -4.03 14.29
C ALA A 678 -5.86 -3.36 14.07
N ASP A 679 -5.84 -2.10 13.66
CA ASP A 679 -7.03 -1.34 13.27
C ASP A 679 -7.37 -1.58 11.81
N LEU A 680 -8.61 -1.31 11.42
CA LEU A 680 -9.06 -1.38 10.03
C LEU A 680 -8.97 0.00 9.38
N LEU A 681 -8.29 0.05 8.25
CA LEU A 681 -8.09 1.26 7.45
C LEU A 681 -8.83 1.09 6.12
N HIS A 682 -9.90 1.86 5.93
CA HIS A 682 -10.58 1.97 4.65
C HIS A 682 -9.98 3.11 3.85
N VAL A 683 -9.25 2.77 2.79
CA VAL A 683 -8.61 3.70 1.87
C VAL A 683 -9.57 4.03 0.73
N ASP A 684 -9.98 5.29 0.68
CA ASP A 684 -10.74 5.82 -0.44
C ASP A 684 -9.91 5.72 -1.71
N LYS A 685 -10.44 5.01 -2.71
CA LYS A 685 -9.73 4.68 -3.95
C LYS A 685 -9.41 5.91 -4.81
N TYR A 686 -9.98 7.07 -4.51
CA TYR A 686 -9.92 8.26 -5.36
C TYR A 686 -9.02 9.34 -4.77
N THR A 687 -9.21 9.59 -3.48
CA THR A 687 -8.53 10.62 -2.72
C THR A 687 -7.33 10.08 -1.96
N GLY A 688 -7.23 8.76 -1.80
CA GLY A 688 -6.31 8.13 -0.87
C GLY A 688 -6.60 8.49 0.59
N ALA A 689 -7.72 9.17 0.87
CA ALA A 689 -8.12 9.49 2.23
C ALA A 689 -8.46 8.20 2.97
N VAL A 690 -8.08 8.14 4.24
CA VAL A 690 -8.19 6.92 5.03
C VAL A 690 -9.11 7.14 6.21
N ASN A 691 -10.22 6.42 6.20
CA ASN A 691 -11.08 6.27 7.36
C ASN A 691 -10.54 5.15 8.23
N VAL A 692 -10.41 5.42 9.53
CA VAL A 692 -9.87 4.47 10.50
C VAL A 692 -10.98 3.95 11.39
N PHE A 693 -10.95 2.67 11.67
CA PHE A 693 -11.84 1.99 12.60
C PHE A 693 -10.99 1.30 13.66
N THR A 694 -11.05 1.84 14.88
CA THR A 694 -10.33 1.30 16.02
C THR A 694 -10.85 -0.08 16.35
N ASN A 695 -9.95 -1.04 16.51
CA ASN A 695 -10.27 -2.38 17.00
C ASN A 695 -10.30 -2.40 18.54
N ASN A 696 -11.48 -2.68 19.13
CA ASN A 696 -11.65 -2.74 20.58
C ASN A 696 -11.55 -4.18 21.16
N GLY A 697 -11.03 -5.11 20.34
CA GLY A 697 -10.86 -6.52 20.63
C GLY A 697 -12.08 -7.39 20.29
N ASN A 698 -11.96 -8.69 20.59
CA ASN A 698 -12.97 -9.73 20.36
C ASN A 698 -14.19 -9.55 21.30
N LYS A 699 -14.99 -8.52 21.03
CA LYS A 699 -16.21 -8.16 21.74
C LYS A 699 -17.31 -8.02 20.70
N ALA A 700 -18.25 -8.94 20.69
CA ALA A 700 -19.29 -8.97 19.68
C ALA A 700 -20.07 -7.64 19.62
N GLN A 701 -20.12 -7.04 18.43
CA GLN A 701 -20.80 -5.76 18.20
C GLN A 701 -21.42 -5.73 16.81
N GLY A 702 -22.72 -5.39 16.75
CA GLY A 702 -23.40 -5.12 15.49
C GLY A 702 -23.28 -6.25 14.47
N GLY A 703 -23.32 -7.52 14.90
CA GLY A 703 -23.18 -8.68 14.01
C GLY A 703 -21.74 -9.09 13.66
N SER A 704 -20.74 -8.36 14.14
CA SER A 704 -19.32 -8.74 14.05
C SER A 704 -18.85 -9.36 15.37
N SER A 705 -17.88 -10.28 15.35
CA SER A 705 -17.26 -10.84 16.56
C SER A 705 -16.33 -9.85 17.26
N PHE A 706 -15.78 -8.90 16.51
CA PHE A 706 -14.95 -7.81 17.04
C PHE A 706 -15.74 -6.51 17.13
N SER A 707 -15.36 -5.66 18.07
CA SER A 707 -15.94 -4.33 18.23
C SER A 707 -15.09 -3.29 17.51
N TRP A 708 -15.75 -2.45 16.72
CA TRP A 708 -15.11 -1.46 15.86
C TRP A 708 -15.65 -0.07 16.14
N THR A 709 -14.78 0.89 16.41
CA THR A 709 -15.17 2.30 16.59
C THR A 709 -14.66 3.14 15.44
N SER A 710 -15.57 3.71 14.65
CA SER A 710 -15.19 4.65 13.60
C SER A 710 -14.53 5.89 14.19
N ARG A 711 -13.37 6.23 13.67
CA ARG A 711 -12.63 7.46 13.98
C ARG A 711 -12.76 8.52 12.89
N GLY A 712 -13.54 8.23 11.86
CA GLY A 712 -13.62 9.06 10.66
C GLY A 712 -12.29 9.09 9.91
N MET A 713 -12.11 10.13 9.10
CA MET A 713 -10.94 10.32 8.26
C MET A 713 -9.76 10.82 9.08
N LEU A 714 -8.69 10.03 9.18
CA LEU A 714 -7.46 10.43 9.90
C LEU A 714 -6.33 10.86 8.96
N TYR A 715 -6.30 10.32 7.74
CA TYR A 715 -5.25 10.62 6.76
C TYR A 715 -5.88 11.15 5.47
N ASN A 716 -5.32 12.23 4.91
CA ASN A 716 -5.77 12.83 3.66
C ASN A 716 -4.58 13.27 2.80
N PRO A 717 -3.97 12.37 2.01
CA PRO A 717 -2.72 12.64 1.30
C PRO A 717 -2.85 13.60 0.10
N ILE A 718 -4.08 13.90 -0.34
CA ILE A 718 -4.37 14.82 -1.46
C ILE A 718 -4.96 16.16 -0.96
N GLY A 719 -5.12 16.33 0.36
CA GLY A 719 -5.62 17.57 1.00
C GLY A 719 -4.68 18.76 0.94
#